data_AF-A0A6G0HE67-F1
#
_entry.id   AF-A0A6G0HE67-F1
#
_cell.length_a   1.000
_cell.length_b   1.000
_cell.length_c   1.000
_cell.angle_alpha   90.00
_cell.angle_beta   90.00
_cell.angle_gamma   90.00
#
_symmetry.space_group_name_H-M   'P 1'
#
loop_
_entity.id
_entity.type
_entity.pdbx_description
1 polymer ?
#
loop_
_entity_poly.entity_id
_entity_poly.type
_entity_poly.pdbx_seq_one_letter_code
_entity_poly.pdbx_strand_id
1 'polypeptide(L)'
;MPAEMTMLADHPARQLLDFSQKLDINLLDNVVNSMYHDIGSQQRVAQEVLTNLKDHPDAWTRVDTILEFSQNMKQNTMHCRFWRQSSKHDGRFSLEISVKKEGVYISKLNMILVQILKQEWPKHWPTFISDIVGASRTSESLCQNNMIILKLLSEEVFDFSSGQMTQVKAKHLKDSMCNEFSQIFQLCQFVMENSQNAPLVHATLETLLRFLNWIPLVLERAHVFRNVTLKCLTEIAGVSVNQYEEQFVNLFTLTMCQLKQMLPLNTNIRLAYANGKDDEQNFIQNLSLFLCTFLKEHGQLIEKRPNLRETLMEALHYMLLVSEVEETEIFKICLEYWNHLASELYRESPFSTSSTPLLSDVPPRRHLYLPVLSQVRLLMVSRMAKPEEVLVVENDQGEVVREFMKDTDAINLYKNMRETLVYLTHLDYADTERIMTEKLHNQVNGTEWSWRNLNMLCWAIGSISGAMHEEDEKRFLVTVIKDLLGLCEQKRGKDNKAIIASNIMYIVGQYPRFLRAHWKFLKTVVNKLFEFMHETHDGVQDMACDTFIKIAQKCRRHFVQVQVGEVMPFIDEILNNINTIICDLQPQQVHTFYEAVGYMIAAQNDQAVQELVIEKYMLLPNQVWDSIIQQATKNVDILKDAETVRQLGSILKTNVRACKAVGHPFVVQLGRIYLDMLNVYKCLSENISSAVQTNGMKRERGSCHCCDNVTKPTRNLSRPTVL
;
A
#
# COMPACT_ATOMS: atom_id res chain seq x y z
N MET A 1 -24.34 -16.95 -37.16
CA MET A 1 -23.22 -17.86 -37.48
C MET A 1 -22.57 -18.55 -36.26
N PRO A 2 -23.29 -19.10 -35.23
CA PRO A 2 -22.63 -19.83 -34.13
C PRO A 2 -22.58 -21.35 -34.30
N ALA A 3 -23.39 -21.93 -35.21
CA ALA A 3 -23.59 -23.38 -35.32
C ALA A 3 -22.50 -24.13 -36.11
N GLU A 4 -21.81 -23.47 -37.04
CA GLU A 4 -20.71 -24.10 -37.80
C GLU A 4 -19.42 -24.21 -36.98
N MET A 5 -19.20 -23.30 -36.01
CA MET A 5 -18.03 -23.30 -35.14
C MET A 5 -18.00 -24.47 -34.15
N THR A 6 -19.18 -24.97 -33.74
CA THR A 6 -19.31 -26.10 -32.83
C THR A 6 -18.99 -27.43 -33.51
N MET A 7 -19.19 -27.54 -34.83
CA MET A 7 -18.98 -28.80 -35.58
C MET A 7 -17.51 -29.11 -35.86
N LEU A 8 -16.65 -28.10 -35.99
CA LEU A 8 -15.20 -28.28 -36.19
C LEU A 8 -14.46 -28.70 -34.90
N ALA A 9 -14.98 -28.32 -33.72
CA ALA A 9 -14.45 -28.70 -32.42
C ALA A 9 -14.81 -30.15 -32.02
N ASP A 10 -15.92 -30.66 -32.52
CA ASP A 10 -16.51 -31.93 -32.06
C ASP A 10 -15.74 -33.16 -32.57
N HIS A 11 -15.17 -33.10 -33.78
CA HIS A 11 -14.50 -34.25 -34.39
C HIS A 11 -13.13 -34.61 -33.74
N PRO A 12 -12.20 -33.65 -33.51
CA PRO A 12 -10.94 -33.95 -32.81
C PRO A 12 -11.18 -34.33 -31.34
N ALA A 13 -12.15 -33.69 -30.69
CA ALA A 13 -12.52 -33.96 -29.31
C ALA A 13 -13.06 -35.39 -29.13
N ARG A 14 -14.01 -35.81 -29.98
CA ARG A 14 -14.58 -37.17 -29.96
C ARG A 14 -13.53 -38.23 -30.23
N GLN A 15 -12.58 -37.98 -31.11
CA GLN A 15 -11.53 -38.94 -31.45
C GLN A 15 -10.48 -39.07 -30.33
N LEU A 16 -10.10 -37.97 -29.68
CA LEU A 16 -9.20 -38.00 -28.51
C LEU A 16 -9.89 -38.58 -27.27
N LEU A 17 -11.22 -38.49 -27.15
CA LEU A 17 -12.02 -39.02 -26.05
C LEU A 17 -12.57 -40.44 -26.30
N ASP A 18 -12.29 -41.09 -27.43
CA ASP A 18 -12.77 -42.44 -27.73
C ASP A 18 -11.86 -43.51 -27.11
N PHE A 19 -12.23 -44.07 -25.95
CA PHE A 19 -11.46 -45.11 -25.21
C PHE A 19 -11.60 -46.52 -25.77
N SER A 20 -12.34 -46.70 -26.86
CA SER A 20 -12.41 -47.98 -27.58
C SER A 20 -11.27 -48.17 -28.60
N GLN A 21 -10.53 -47.10 -28.91
CA GLN A 21 -9.45 -47.10 -29.91
C GLN A 21 -8.11 -46.66 -29.32
N LYS A 22 -7.02 -46.95 -30.03
CA LYS A 22 -5.68 -46.44 -29.68
C LYS A 22 -5.67 -44.92 -29.83
N LEU A 23 -5.05 -44.23 -28.86
CA LEU A 23 -4.92 -42.78 -28.87
C LEU A 23 -4.13 -42.30 -30.10
N ASP A 24 -4.65 -41.31 -30.82
CA ASP A 24 -3.90 -40.61 -31.87
C ASP A 24 -3.05 -39.49 -31.25
N ILE A 25 -1.74 -39.72 -31.27
CA ILE A 25 -0.76 -38.91 -30.56
C ILE A 25 -0.33 -37.71 -31.41
N ASN A 26 -0.35 -37.85 -32.73
CA ASN A 26 -0.09 -36.72 -33.64
C ASN A 26 -1.22 -35.70 -33.56
N LEU A 27 -2.46 -36.18 -33.45
CA LEU A 27 -3.62 -35.31 -33.22
C LEU A 27 -3.53 -34.58 -31.88
N LEU A 28 -3.16 -35.29 -30.81
CA LEU A 28 -2.95 -34.66 -29.49
C LEU A 28 -1.84 -33.60 -29.54
N ASP A 29 -0.71 -33.90 -30.16
CA ASP A 29 0.41 -32.96 -30.31
C ASP A 29 0.01 -31.70 -31.09
N ASN A 30 -0.80 -31.85 -32.15
CA ASN A 30 -1.34 -30.71 -32.90
C ASN A 30 -2.28 -29.85 -32.05
N VAL A 31 -3.17 -30.46 -31.27
CA VAL A 31 -4.08 -29.74 -30.37
C VAL A 31 -3.31 -29.00 -29.27
N VAL A 32 -2.27 -29.61 -28.71
CA VAL A 32 -1.39 -28.96 -27.73
C VAL A 32 -0.63 -27.78 -28.38
N ASN A 33 -0.09 -27.97 -29.59
CA ASN A 33 0.58 -26.89 -30.31
C ASN A 33 -0.35 -25.72 -30.62
N SER A 34 -1.59 -25.99 -31.03
CA SER A 34 -2.63 -24.97 -31.23
C SER A 34 -2.98 -24.22 -29.95
N MET A 35 -2.94 -24.87 -28.78
CA MET A 35 -3.18 -24.19 -27.50
C MET A 35 -2.08 -23.18 -27.13
N TYR A 36 -0.82 -23.47 -27.47
CA TYR A 36 0.32 -22.61 -27.15
C TYR A 36 0.65 -21.56 -28.22
N HIS A 37 0.32 -21.81 -29.50
CA HIS A 37 0.77 -20.96 -30.62
C HIS A 37 -0.37 -20.26 -31.40
N ASP A 38 -1.59 -20.80 -31.39
CA ASP A 38 -2.70 -20.17 -32.12
C ASP A 38 -3.41 -19.11 -31.26
N ILE A 39 -4.14 -18.18 -31.90
CA ILE A 39 -4.82 -17.06 -31.25
C ILE A 39 -6.33 -17.10 -31.56
N GLY A 40 -7.17 -16.82 -30.56
CA GLY A 40 -8.60 -16.58 -30.75
C GLY A 40 -9.44 -17.86 -30.69
N SER A 41 -10.22 -18.14 -31.74
CA SER A 41 -11.19 -19.24 -31.74
C SER A 41 -10.54 -20.62 -31.70
N GLN A 42 -9.42 -20.81 -32.40
CA GLN A 42 -8.71 -22.11 -32.43
C GLN A 42 -8.06 -22.45 -31.08
N GLN A 43 -7.48 -21.46 -30.40
CA GLN A 43 -6.93 -21.63 -29.05
C GLN A 43 -8.01 -22.03 -28.05
N ARG A 44 -9.19 -21.38 -28.13
CA ARG A 44 -10.33 -21.69 -27.26
C ARG A 44 -10.84 -23.12 -27.45
N VAL A 45 -10.93 -23.56 -28.70
CA VAL A 45 -11.31 -24.95 -29.03
C VAL A 45 -10.27 -25.93 -28.49
N ALA A 46 -8.97 -25.69 -28.71
CA ALA A 46 -7.91 -26.55 -28.19
C ALA A 46 -7.93 -26.63 -26.64
N GLN A 47 -8.19 -25.51 -25.96
CA GLN A 47 -8.33 -25.48 -24.50
C GLN A 47 -9.54 -26.29 -24.01
N GLU A 48 -10.70 -26.16 -24.66
CA GLU A 48 -11.90 -26.93 -24.32
C GLU A 48 -11.66 -28.44 -24.51
N VAL A 49 -11.00 -28.85 -25.61
CA VAL A 49 -10.66 -30.27 -25.85
C VAL A 49 -9.69 -30.83 -24.81
N LEU A 50 -8.62 -30.10 -24.49
CA LEU A 50 -7.64 -30.54 -23.48
C LEU A 50 -8.24 -30.60 -22.07
N THR A 51 -9.15 -29.68 -21.75
CA THR A 51 -9.85 -29.69 -20.45
C THR A 51 -10.78 -30.91 -20.35
N ASN A 52 -11.59 -31.17 -21.38
CA ASN A 52 -12.48 -32.32 -21.42
C ASN A 52 -11.70 -33.65 -21.38
N LEU A 53 -10.55 -33.74 -22.06
CA LEU A 53 -9.67 -34.90 -21.99
C LEU A 53 -9.09 -35.09 -20.59
N LYS A 54 -8.66 -34.01 -19.92
CA LYS A 54 -8.11 -34.06 -18.57
C LYS A 54 -9.13 -34.50 -17.52
N ASP A 55 -10.38 -34.08 -17.67
CA ASP A 55 -11.45 -34.35 -16.71
C ASP A 55 -12.09 -35.75 -16.91
N HIS A 56 -11.75 -36.46 -17.98
CA HIS A 56 -12.30 -37.79 -18.26
C HIS A 56 -11.76 -38.87 -17.29
N PRO A 57 -12.61 -39.73 -16.70
CA PRO A 57 -12.21 -40.70 -15.67
C PRO A 57 -11.16 -41.72 -16.13
N ASP A 58 -11.15 -42.08 -17.42
CA ASP A 58 -10.17 -43.02 -17.99
C ASP A 58 -8.94 -42.35 -18.63
N ALA A 59 -8.83 -41.01 -18.59
CA ALA A 59 -7.74 -40.28 -19.23
C ALA A 59 -6.35 -40.73 -18.77
N TRP A 60 -6.23 -41.10 -17.48
CA TRP A 60 -4.99 -41.59 -16.89
C TRP A 60 -4.45 -42.86 -17.56
N THR A 61 -5.33 -43.69 -18.17
CA THR A 61 -4.94 -44.94 -18.85
C THR A 61 -4.13 -44.72 -20.11
N ARG A 62 -4.06 -43.48 -20.61
CA ARG A 62 -3.32 -43.10 -21.81
C ARG A 62 -2.04 -42.33 -21.53
N VAL A 63 -1.78 -41.97 -20.27
CA VAL A 63 -0.64 -41.10 -19.90
C VAL A 63 0.69 -41.76 -20.24
N ASP A 64 0.82 -43.07 -20.03
CA ASP A 64 1.98 -43.87 -20.43
C ASP A 64 2.28 -43.76 -21.93
N THR A 65 1.23 -43.92 -22.75
CA THR A 65 1.28 -43.86 -24.20
C THR A 65 1.63 -42.45 -24.67
N ILE A 66 1.10 -41.42 -24.02
CA ILE A 66 1.46 -40.01 -24.31
C ILE A 66 2.94 -39.76 -24.00
N LEU A 67 3.41 -40.17 -22.82
CA LEU A 67 4.80 -39.98 -22.39
C LEU A 67 5.80 -40.76 -23.25
N GLU A 68 5.43 -41.95 -23.73
CA GLU A 68 6.27 -42.81 -24.55
C GLU A 68 6.32 -42.34 -26.02
N PHE A 69 5.21 -41.84 -26.56
CA PHE A 69 5.08 -41.66 -28.01
C PHE A 69 4.92 -40.21 -28.53
N SER A 70 4.59 -39.21 -27.70
CA SER A 70 4.42 -37.80 -28.12
C SER A 70 5.71 -37.20 -28.66
N GLN A 71 5.67 -36.52 -29.81
CA GLN A 71 6.84 -35.88 -30.43
C GLN A 71 7.12 -34.47 -29.91
N ASN A 72 6.08 -33.74 -29.48
CA ASN A 72 6.29 -32.54 -28.67
C ASN A 72 7.02 -32.87 -27.35
N MET A 73 6.96 -34.13 -26.89
CA MET A 73 7.75 -34.62 -25.74
C MET A 73 9.01 -35.45 -26.12
N LYS A 74 9.10 -36.09 -27.29
CA LYS A 74 10.18 -37.07 -27.63
C LYS A 74 11.56 -36.51 -27.90
N GLN A 75 11.74 -35.19 -27.99
CA GLN A 75 13.10 -34.66 -27.82
C GLN A 75 13.61 -34.84 -26.37
N ASN A 76 12.76 -35.30 -25.43
CA ASN A 76 12.98 -35.22 -23.99
C ASN A 76 12.53 -36.42 -23.11
N THR A 77 12.48 -37.68 -23.59
CA THR A 77 12.12 -38.79 -22.66
C THR A 77 13.14 -39.93 -22.62
N MET A 78 13.91 -39.94 -21.52
CA MET A 78 14.46 -41.16 -20.92
C MET A 78 13.32 -41.95 -20.24
N HIS A 79 13.41 -43.28 -20.31
CA HIS A 79 12.43 -44.26 -19.81
C HIS A 79 11.89 -43.92 -18.40
N CYS A 80 10.57 -43.86 -18.25
CA CYS A 80 9.88 -43.86 -16.95
C CYS A 80 8.86 -45.00 -16.95
N ARG A 81 9.08 -46.04 -16.12
CA ARG A 81 8.07 -47.08 -15.84
C ARG A 81 7.40 -46.74 -14.51
N PHE A 82 6.10 -46.41 -14.54
CA PHE A 82 5.25 -46.38 -13.35
C PHE A 82 4.11 -47.41 -13.53
N TRP A 83 3.92 -48.28 -12.55
CA TRP A 83 2.80 -49.22 -12.50
C TRP A 83 1.98 -49.05 -11.22
N ARG A 84 0.65 -49.17 -11.37
CA ARG A 84 -0.24 -49.77 -10.38
C ARG A 84 -1.15 -50.75 -11.11
N GLN A 85 -0.88 -52.05 -11.00
CA GLN A 85 -1.83 -53.09 -11.42
C GLN A 85 -2.71 -53.40 -10.20
N SER A 86 -4.03 -53.20 -10.32
CA SER A 86 -4.99 -53.64 -9.30
C SER A 86 -4.99 -55.17 -9.24
N SER A 87 -4.10 -55.73 -8.42
CA SER A 87 -4.14 -57.10 -7.89
C SER A 87 -3.17 -57.19 -6.72
N LYS A 88 -3.57 -57.94 -5.69
CA LYS A 88 -2.99 -57.94 -4.36
C LYS A 88 -1.52 -58.40 -4.31
N HIS A 89 -0.79 -57.78 -3.37
CA HIS A 89 0.50 -58.16 -2.77
C HIS A 89 1.76 -58.00 -3.62
N ASP A 90 2.60 -57.07 -3.16
CA ASP A 90 4.04 -56.89 -3.39
C ASP A 90 4.47 -56.35 -4.77
N GLY A 91 4.51 -55.02 -4.90
CA GLY A 91 5.10 -54.31 -6.03
C GLY A 91 6.10 -53.27 -5.55
N ARG A 92 7.40 -53.57 -5.61
CA ARG A 92 8.47 -52.60 -5.35
C ARG A 92 8.49 -51.55 -6.46
N PHE A 93 8.37 -50.28 -6.09
CA PHE A 93 8.57 -49.13 -6.97
C PHE A 93 10.08 -48.88 -7.16
N SER A 94 10.64 -49.16 -8.34
CA SER A 94 11.99 -48.71 -8.69
C SER A 94 11.90 -47.40 -9.46
N LEU A 95 12.28 -46.29 -8.82
CA LEU A 95 12.51 -45.00 -9.49
C LEU A 95 13.94 -44.94 -10.02
N GLU A 96 14.12 -45.05 -11.33
CA GLU A 96 15.34 -44.58 -12.01
C GLU A 96 14.96 -43.39 -12.90
N ILE A 97 15.05 -42.17 -12.35
CA ILE A 97 14.94 -40.93 -13.13
C ILE A 97 16.36 -40.49 -13.47
N SER A 98 16.80 -40.82 -14.68
CA SER A 98 18.08 -40.31 -15.20
C SER A 98 17.85 -38.94 -15.84
N VAL A 99 18.58 -37.94 -15.35
CA VAL A 99 18.32 -36.51 -15.57
C VAL A 99 19.11 -36.02 -16.79
N LYS A 100 18.40 -35.52 -17.83
CA LYS A 100 18.89 -34.47 -18.77
C LYS A 100 17.80 -34.08 -19.78
N LYS A 101 17.22 -32.86 -19.62
CA LYS A 101 17.30 -31.74 -20.59
C LYS A 101 16.21 -30.66 -20.43
N GLU A 102 15.14 -30.86 -19.68
CA GLU A 102 14.16 -29.78 -19.40
C GLU A 102 13.76 -29.68 -17.93
N GLY A 103 14.11 -28.55 -17.29
CA GLY A 103 13.85 -28.31 -15.86
C GLY A 103 12.36 -28.25 -15.51
N VAL A 104 11.51 -27.79 -16.44
CA VAL A 104 10.04 -27.68 -16.23
C VAL A 104 9.40 -29.07 -16.13
N TYR A 105 9.79 -30.00 -17.00
CA TYR A 105 9.25 -31.35 -17.03
C TYR A 105 9.63 -32.14 -15.76
N ILE A 106 10.90 -32.08 -15.37
CA ILE A 106 11.39 -32.73 -14.13
C ILE A 106 10.67 -32.15 -12.91
N SER A 107 10.49 -30.83 -12.85
CA SER A 107 9.73 -30.18 -11.78
C SER A 107 8.29 -30.70 -11.70
N LYS A 108 7.64 -30.93 -12.85
CA LYS A 108 6.28 -31.48 -12.88
C LYS A 108 6.22 -32.94 -12.42
N LEU A 109 7.20 -33.77 -12.81
CA LEU A 109 7.31 -35.15 -12.32
C LEU A 109 7.53 -35.20 -10.80
N ASN A 110 8.40 -34.35 -10.26
CA ASN A 110 8.62 -34.23 -8.82
C ASN A 110 7.32 -33.84 -8.11
N MET A 111 6.53 -32.91 -8.67
CA MET A 111 5.23 -32.54 -8.12
C MET A 111 4.23 -33.71 -8.13
N ILE A 112 4.19 -34.51 -9.21
CA ILE A 112 3.33 -35.71 -9.27
C ILE A 112 3.74 -36.70 -8.17
N LEU A 113 5.04 -36.94 -8.00
CA LEU A 113 5.54 -37.79 -6.92
C LEU A 113 5.11 -37.26 -5.55
N VAL A 114 5.22 -35.95 -5.30
CA VAL A 114 4.75 -35.34 -4.04
C VAL A 114 3.25 -35.50 -3.84
N GLN A 115 2.43 -35.40 -4.90
CA GLN A 115 1.00 -35.68 -4.78
C GLN A 115 0.70 -37.15 -4.43
N ILE A 116 1.51 -38.10 -4.94
CA ILE A 116 1.42 -39.51 -4.53
C ILE A 116 1.81 -39.66 -3.05
N LEU A 117 2.92 -39.03 -2.63
CA LEU A 117 3.37 -39.06 -1.23
C LEU A 117 2.31 -38.50 -0.29
N LYS A 118 1.63 -37.40 -0.64
CA LYS A 118 0.50 -36.87 0.13
C LYS A 118 -0.63 -37.88 0.34
N GLN A 119 -0.80 -38.86 -0.55
CA GLN A 119 -1.86 -39.87 -0.45
C GLN A 119 -1.39 -41.16 0.22
N GLU A 120 -0.17 -41.60 -0.07
CA GLU A 120 0.30 -42.95 0.29
C GLU A 120 1.34 -42.98 1.41
N TRP A 121 2.15 -41.93 1.57
CA TRP A 121 3.09 -41.80 2.67
C TRP A 121 2.37 -41.23 3.91
N PRO A 122 2.61 -41.76 5.13
CA PRO A 122 3.58 -42.80 5.50
C PRO A 122 3.04 -44.23 5.52
N LYS A 123 1.72 -44.44 5.39
CA LYS A 123 1.08 -45.74 5.66
C LYS A 123 1.47 -46.84 4.67
N HIS A 124 1.53 -46.52 3.39
CA HIS A 124 1.80 -47.51 2.33
C HIS A 124 3.23 -47.43 1.79
N TRP A 125 4.00 -46.42 2.19
CA TRP A 125 5.40 -46.26 1.81
C TRP A 125 6.28 -45.80 2.99
N PRO A 126 6.39 -46.61 4.06
CA PRO A 126 7.07 -46.20 5.30
C PRO A 126 8.59 -46.01 5.15
N THR A 127 9.23 -46.59 4.13
CA THR A 127 10.69 -46.49 3.90
C THR A 127 11.09 -45.34 3.00
N PHE A 128 10.15 -44.49 2.56
CA PHE A 128 10.41 -43.46 1.56
C PHE A 128 11.59 -42.53 1.92
N ILE A 129 11.65 -42.00 3.14
CA ILE A 129 12.74 -41.09 3.56
C ILE A 129 14.08 -41.84 3.63
N SER A 130 14.10 -43.07 4.14
CA SER A 130 15.34 -43.86 4.15
C SER A 130 15.82 -44.21 2.73
N ASP A 131 14.88 -44.50 1.82
CA ASP A 131 15.17 -44.86 0.44
C ASP A 131 15.73 -43.65 -0.33
N ILE A 132 15.11 -42.47 -0.20
CA ILE A 132 15.56 -41.25 -0.86
C ILE A 132 16.91 -40.77 -0.30
N VAL A 133 17.14 -40.84 1.01
CA VAL A 133 18.42 -40.49 1.64
C VAL A 133 19.53 -41.46 1.22
N GLY A 134 19.23 -42.77 1.16
CA GLY A 134 20.17 -43.78 0.66
C GLY A 134 20.53 -43.57 -0.81
N ALA A 135 19.52 -43.38 -1.66
CA ALA A 135 19.70 -43.13 -3.08
C ALA A 135 20.51 -41.84 -3.34
N SER A 136 20.31 -40.80 -2.53
CA SER A 136 21.05 -39.53 -2.64
C SER A 136 22.56 -39.68 -2.48
N ARG A 137 23.05 -40.75 -1.86
CA ARG A 137 24.49 -41.04 -1.74
C ARG A 137 25.10 -41.68 -2.99
N THR A 138 24.28 -42.13 -3.94
CA THR A 138 24.74 -42.85 -5.14
C THR A 138 25.19 -41.93 -6.28
N SER A 139 24.55 -40.77 -6.43
CA SER A 139 24.84 -39.80 -7.49
C SER A 139 24.45 -38.40 -7.06
N GLU A 140 25.33 -37.42 -7.33
CA GLU A 140 25.06 -36.02 -6.99
C GLU A 140 23.87 -35.42 -7.76
N SER A 141 23.65 -35.81 -9.02
CA SER A 141 22.50 -35.34 -9.80
C SER A 141 21.17 -35.87 -9.26
N LEU A 142 21.19 -37.11 -8.76
CA LEU A 142 20.04 -37.74 -8.12
C LEU A 142 19.80 -37.12 -6.73
N CYS A 143 20.87 -36.85 -5.97
CA CYS A 143 20.81 -36.09 -4.72
C CYS A 143 20.17 -34.71 -4.95
N GLN A 144 20.56 -34.00 -6.01
CA GLN A 144 20.03 -32.67 -6.32
C GLN A 144 18.51 -32.73 -6.58
N ASN A 145 18.05 -33.70 -7.38
CA ASN A 145 16.62 -33.87 -7.62
C ASN A 145 15.86 -34.26 -6.36
N ASN A 146 16.45 -35.12 -5.53
CA ASN A 146 15.87 -35.55 -4.26
C ASN A 146 15.73 -34.39 -3.27
N MET A 147 16.70 -33.46 -3.21
CA MET A 147 16.55 -32.23 -2.43
C MET A 147 15.34 -31.41 -2.89
N ILE A 148 15.15 -31.26 -4.20
CA ILE A 148 13.97 -30.57 -4.77
C ILE A 148 12.67 -31.28 -4.37
N ILE A 149 12.62 -32.62 -4.41
CA ILE A 149 11.44 -33.40 -3.98
C ILE A 149 11.15 -33.15 -2.49
N LEU A 150 12.17 -33.19 -1.64
CA LEU A 150 12.03 -32.95 -0.20
C LEU A 150 11.55 -31.51 0.09
N LYS A 151 12.03 -30.53 -0.68
CA LYS A 151 11.57 -29.13 -0.61
C LYS A 151 10.08 -29.04 -0.93
N LEU A 152 9.65 -29.59 -2.07
CA LEU A 152 8.26 -29.56 -2.51
C LEU A 152 7.33 -30.30 -1.52
N LEU A 153 7.79 -31.43 -0.96
CA LEU A 153 7.06 -32.15 0.06
C LEU A 153 6.87 -31.29 1.33
N SER A 154 7.92 -30.57 1.74
CA SER A 154 7.86 -29.63 2.87
C SER A 154 6.82 -28.54 2.62
N GLU A 155 6.86 -27.89 1.46
CA GLU A 155 5.93 -26.81 1.10
C GLU A 155 4.46 -27.31 1.12
N GLU A 156 4.19 -28.50 0.57
CA GLU A 156 2.84 -29.06 0.54
C GLU A 156 2.32 -29.52 1.91
N VAL A 157 3.21 -29.99 2.80
CA VAL A 157 2.84 -30.49 4.13
C VAL A 157 2.76 -29.36 5.17
N PHE A 158 3.66 -28.37 5.10
CA PHE A 158 3.76 -27.30 6.10
C PHE A 158 3.07 -26.01 5.66
N ASP A 159 3.35 -25.53 4.45
CA ASP A 159 2.93 -24.20 3.99
C ASP A 159 1.53 -24.22 3.33
N PHE A 160 1.25 -25.20 2.47
CA PHE A 160 0.00 -25.29 1.68
C PHE A 160 -1.01 -26.32 2.19
N SER A 161 -0.83 -26.82 3.43
CA SER A 161 -1.73 -27.82 4.02
C SER A 161 -3.16 -27.29 4.26
N SER A 162 -3.31 -25.99 4.51
CA SER A 162 -4.60 -25.33 4.72
C SER A 162 -5.43 -25.27 3.43
N GLY A 163 -6.60 -25.92 3.43
CA GLY A 163 -7.54 -25.91 2.30
C GLY A 163 -7.34 -27.02 1.25
N GLN A 164 -6.18 -27.69 1.24
CA GLN A 164 -5.92 -28.81 0.31
C GLN A 164 -6.08 -30.21 0.95
N MET A 165 -6.03 -30.31 2.27
CA MET A 165 -6.20 -31.57 3.00
C MET A 165 -6.92 -31.36 4.33
N THR A 166 -7.42 -32.44 4.93
CA THR A 166 -8.07 -32.36 6.25
C THR A 166 -7.04 -32.05 7.34
N GLN A 167 -7.46 -31.34 8.40
CA GLN A 167 -6.57 -30.98 9.51
C GLN A 167 -5.89 -32.20 10.16
N VAL A 168 -6.62 -33.31 10.31
CA VAL A 168 -6.09 -34.55 10.87
C VAL A 168 -5.00 -35.15 9.97
N LYS A 169 -5.21 -35.12 8.64
CA LYS A 169 -4.22 -35.62 7.68
C LYS A 169 -2.98 -34.73 7.64
N ALA A 170 -3.16 -33.41 7.63
CA ALA A 170 -2.06 -32.45 7.71
C ALA A 170 -1.21 -32.69 8.97
N LYS A 171 -1.85 -32.81 10.14
CA LYS A 171 -1.15 -33.09 11.40
C LYS A 171 -0.38 -34.41 11.34
N HIS A 172 -0.99 -35.49 10.84
CA HIS A 172 -0.32 -36.78 10.70
C HIS A 172 0.91 -36.72 9.79
N LEU A 173 0.83 -36.02 8.65
CA LEU A 173 1.96 -35.85 7.73
C LEU A 173 3.07 -34.99 8.36
N LYS A 174 2.72 -33.93 9.07
CA LYS A 174 3.68 -33.10 9.82
C LYS A 174 4.42 -33.92 10.87
N ASP A 175 3.70 -34.64 11.72
CA ASP A 175 4.28 -35.48 12.77
C ASP A 175 5.22 -36.55 12.18
N SER A 176 4.82 -37.17 11.06
CA SER A 176 5.63 -38.18 10.38
C SER A 176 6.91 -37.59 9.77
N MET A 177 6.82 -36.41 9.15
CA MET A 177 7.99 -35.72 8.61
C MET A 177 8.97 -35.34 9.72
N CYS A 178 8.47 -34.82 10.84
CA CYS A 178 9.28 -34.47 12.00
C CYS A 178 10.00 -35.69 12.60
N ASN A 179 9.32 -36.85 12.69
CA ASN A 179 9.91 -38.07 13.23
C ASN A 179 11.09 -38.60 12.38
N GLU A 180 11.02 -38.44 11.06
CA GLU A 180 12.04 -38.94 10.12
C GLU A 180 13.05 -37.85 9.71
N PHE A 181 12.90 -36.62 10.20
CA PHE A 181 13.68 -35.47 9.76
C PHE A 181 15.19 -35.59 10.02
N SER A 182 15.59 -36.26 11.10
CA SER A 182 17.01 -36.43 11.45
C SER A 182 17.84 -37.00 10.30
N GLN A 183 17.25 -37.91 9.50
CA GLN A 183 17.91 -38.50 8.33
C GLN A 183 18.08 -37.48 7.19
N ILE A 184 17.07 -36.64 6.97
CA ILE A 184 17.10 -35.56 5.97
C ILE A 184 18.17 -34.54 6.37
N PHE A 185 18.20 -34.15 7.65
CA PHE A 185 19.18 -33.19 8.16
C PHE A 185 20.61 -33.68 8.01
N GLN A 186 20.88 -34.94 8.37
CA GLN A 186 22.20 -35.55 8.18
C GLN A 186 22.62 -35.56 6.71
N LEU A 187 21.68 -35.76 5.77
CA LEU A 187 21.96 -35.65 4.34
C LEU A 187 22.31 -34.20 3.95
N CYS A 188 21.53 -33.20 4.40
CA CYS A 188 21.81 -31.79 4.14
C CYS A 188 23.19 -31.40 4.69
N GLN A 189 23.52 -31.76 5.93
CA GLN A 189 24.83 -31.49 6.54
C GLN A 189 25.95 -32.16 5.73
N PHE A 190 25.78 -33.44 5.37
CA PHE A 190 26.75 -34.16 4.54
C PHE A 190 27.01 -33.46 3.20
N VAL A 191 25.96 -33.00 2.52
CA VAL A 191 26.10 -32.28 1.23
C VAL A 191 26.79 -30.92 1.43
N MET A 192 26.41 -30.17 2.47
CA MET A 192 26.99 -28.85 2.78
C MET A 192 28.47 -28.92 3.14
N GLU A 193 28.90 -29.96 3.85
CA GLU A 193 30.30 -30.14 4.27
C GLU A 193 31.19 -30.71 3.16
N ASN A 194 30.65 -31.59 2.31
CA ASN A 194 31.47 -32.44 1.43
C ASN A 194 31.32 -32.18 -0.07
N SER A 195 30.20 -31.62 -0.55
CA SER A 195 30.00 -31.44 -2.00
C SER A 195 30.58 -30.10 -2.49
N GLN A 196 31.18 -30.12 -3.68
CA GLN A 196 31.63 -28.93 -4.41
C GLN A 196 30.68 -28.56 -5.56
N ASN A 197 29.61 -29.33 -5.76
CA ASN A 197 28.65 -29.15 -6.85
C ASN A 197 27.69 -28.00 -6.52
N ALA A 198 27.92 -26.83 -7.12
CA ALA A 198 27.18 -25.61 -6.80
C ALA A 198 25.65 -25.73 -6.97
N PRO A 199 25.11 -26.30 -8.07
CA PRO A 199 23.67 -26.58 -8.19
C PRO A 199 23.07 -27.46 -7.08
N LEU A 200 23.81 -28.48 -6.62
CA LEU A 200 23.39 -29.35 -5.53
C LEU A 200 23.40 -28.60 -4.18
N VAL A 201 24.45 -27.84 -3.90
CA VAL A 201 24.54 -26.99 -2.69
C VAL A 201 23.41 -25.96 -2.68
N HIS A 202 23.12 -25.30 -3.81
CA HIS A 202 22.00 -24.37 -3.94
C HIS A 202 20.65 -25.05 -3.64
N ALA A 203 20.37 -26.19 -4.26
CA ALA A 203 19.13 -26.94 -4.02
C ALA A 203 19.01 -27.37 -2.56
N THR A 204 20.13 -27.76 -1.93
CA THR A 204 20.17 -28.13 -0.50
C THR A 204 19.87 -26.94 0.39
N LEU A 205 20.43 -25.75 0.10
CA LEU A 205 20.15 -24.51 0.83
C LEU A 205 18.70 -24.05 0.68
N GLU A 206 18.12 -24.13 -0.52
CA GLU A 206 16.69 -23.84 -0.71
C GLU A 206 15.79 -24.81 0.04
N THR A 207 16.19 -26.08 0.12
CA THR A 207 15.47 -27.11 0.87
C THR A 207 15.55 -26.81 2.37
N LEU A 208 16.76 -26.48 2.85
CA LEU A 208 16.98 -26.03 4.23
C LEU A 208 16.13 -24.79 4.55
N LEU A 209 16.02 -23.80 3.66
CA LEU A 209 15.17 -22.62 3.87
C LEU A 209 13.72 -23.01 4.22
N ARG A 210 13.16 -24.03 3.58
CA ARG A 210 11.81 -24.54 3.89
C ARG A 210 11.73 -25.36 5.17
N PHE A 211 12.86 -25.89 5.63
CA PHE A 211 12.99 -26.57 6.92
C PHE A 211 13.31 -25.62 8.09
N LEU A 212 13.90 -24.45 7.82
CA LEU A 212 14.33 -23.49 8.83
C LEU A 212 13.19 -22.72 9.49
N ASN A 213 11.97 -22.79 8.95
CA ASN A 213 10.75 -22.40 9.67
C ASN A 213 10.58 -23.15 11.01
N TRP A 214 11.43 -24.15 11.33
CA TRP A 214 11.32 -24.96 12.54
C TRP A 214 12.64 -25.51 13.15
N ILE A 215 13.86 -25.14 12.72
CA ILE A 215 15.13 -25.79 13.19
C ILE A 215 16.36 -24.86 13.20
N PRO A 216 17.32 -25.00 14.15
CA PRO A 216 18.59 -24.24 14.16
C PRO A 216 19.76 -25.04 13.53
N LEU A 217 20.61 -24.41 12.69
CA LEU A 217 22.09 -24.51 12.67
C LEU A 217 22.79 -23.85 11.45
N VAL A 218 24.09 -23.60 11.67
CA VAL A 218 25.07 -22.65 11.10
C VAL A 218 25.56 -22.98 9.69
N LEU A 219 25.74 -21.97 8.83
CA LEU A 219 26.44 -22.14 7.54
C LEU A 219 27.33 -20.94 7.14
N GLU A 220 28.64 -21.19 7.10
CA GLU A 220 29.66 -20.38 6.43
C GLU A 220 29.89 -20.95 5.01
N ARG A 221 29.58 -20.20 3.92
CA ARG A 221 30.35 -20.16 2.65
C ARG A 221 29.68 -19.40 1.47
N ALA A 222 30.51 -18.58 0.83
CA ALA A 222 30.57 -18.09 -0.58
C ALA A 222 29.49 -17.14 -1.17
N HIS A 223 29.97 -16.13 -1.92
CA HIS A 223 29.21 -15.06 -2.61
C HIS A 223 28.04 -15.55 -3.50
N VAL A 224 28.11 -16.77 -4.05
CA VAL A 224 27.07 -17.34 -4.93
C VAL A 224 25.80 -17.73 -4.16
N PHE A 225 25.91 -18.00 -2.87
CA PHE A 225 24.80 -18.46 -2.03
C PHE A 225 24.25 -17.39 -1.09
N ARG A 226 24.80 -16.17 -1.16
CA ARG A 226 24.53 -15.08 -0.21
C ARG A 226 23.04 -14.82 0.02
N ASN A 227 22.23 -14.86 -1.04
CA ASN A 227 20.81 -14.55 -0.97
C ASN A 227 20.02 -15.62 -0.24
N VAL A 228 20.22 -16.89 -0.60
CA VAL A 228 19.52 -18.00 0.06
C VAL A 228 19.99 -18.14 1.51
N THR A 229 21.29 -18.01 1.76
CA THR A 229 21.85 -18.03 3.11
C THR A 229 21.27 -16.92 3.97
N LEU A 230 21.20 -15.67 3.48
CA LEU A 230 20.67 -14.56 4.27
C LEU A 230 19.17 -14.71 4.57
N LYS A 231 18.39 -15.27 3.64
CA LYS A 231 17.00 -15.66 3.90
C LYS A 231 16.91 -16.72 5.00
N CYS A 232 17.74 -17.75 4.94
CA CYS A 232 17.84 -18.78 5.99
C CYS A 232 18.15 -18.14 7.37
N LEU A 233 19.12 -17.24 7.43
CA LEU A 233 19.49 -16.54 8.66
C LEU A 233 18.36 -15.62 9.16
N THR A 234 17.56 -15.05 8.25
CA THR A 234 16.39 -14.22 8.59
C THR A 234 15.30 -15.04 9.26
N GLU A 235 14.98 -16.22 8.71
CA GLU A 235 13.99 -17.13 9.33
C GLU A 235 14.45 -17.57 10.72
N ILE A 236 15.74 -17.92 10.87
CA ILE A 236 16.31 -18.26 12.19
C ILE A 236 16.21 -17.06 13.15
N ALA A 237 16.53 -15.85 12.68
CA ALA A 237 16.45 -14.63 13.47
C ALA A 237 15.02 -14.26 13.90
N GLY A 238 13.99 -14.81 13.25
CA GLY A 238 12.59 -14.62 13.64
C GLY A 238 12.11 -15.54 14.77
N VAL A 239 12.94 -16.50 15.22
CA VAL A 239 12.56 -17.48 16.23
C VAL A 239 12.67 -16.89 17.64
N SER A 240 11.53 -16.64 18.29
CA SER A 240 11.47 -16.08 19.66
C SER A 240 11.53 -17.16 20.76
N VAL A 241 12.71 -17.74 20.99
CA VAL A 241 12.92 -18.77 22.04
C VAL A 241 14.07 -18.41 22.98
N ASN A 242 13.78 -18.24 24.28
CA ASN A 242 14.77 -17.83 25.30
C ASN A 242 15.88 -18.86 25.58
N GLN A 243 15.75 -20.10 25.12
CA GLN A 243 16.73 -21.17 25.39
C GLN A 243 18.01 -21.02 24.54
N TYR A 244 17.97 -20.20 23.49
CA TYR A 244 19.04 -20.08 22.50
C TYR A 244 19.67 -18.67 22.43
N GLU A 245 19.61 -17.90 23.51
CA GLU A 245 20.12 -16.52 23.55
C GLU A 245 21.59 -16.40 23.08
N GLU A 246 22.47 -17.29 23.54
CA GLU A 246 23.88 -17.28 23.10
C GLU A 246 24.04 -17.61 21.61
N GLN A 247 23.19 -18.49 21.07
CA GLN A 247 23.21 -18.86 19.66
C GLN A 247 22.74 -17.68 18.80
N PHE A 248 21.75 -16.90 19.24
CA PHE A 248 21.33 -15.68 18.54
C PHE A 248 22.42 -14.59 18.56
N VAL A 249 23.13 -14.47 19.68
CA VAL A 249 24.26 -13.54 19.78
C VAL A 249 25.40 -13.95 18.84
N ASN A 250 25.71 -15.24 18.77
CA ASN A 250 26.71 -15.77 17.84
C ASN A 250 26.27 -15.60 16.38
N LEU A 251 25.01 -15.88 16.07
CA LEU A 251 24.40 -15.68 14.75
C LEU A 251 24.61 -14.24 14.28
N PHE A 252 24.24 -13.26 15.11
CA PHE A 252 24.39 -11.85 14.77
C PHE A 252 25.86 -11.45 14.60
N THR A 253 26.72 -11.84 15.55
CA THR A 253 28.14 -11.46 15.52
C THR A 253 28.86 -12.00 14.28
N LEU A 254 28.63 -13.28 13.95
CA LEU A 254 29.21 -13.90 12.76
C LEU A 254 28.65 -13.31 11.47
N THR A 255 27.33 -13.09 11.39
CA THR A 255 26.68 -12.50 10.22
C THR A 255 27.20 -11.09 9.97
N MET A 256 27.32 -10.27 11.01
CA MET A 256 27.87 -8.91 10.91
C MET A 256 29.34 -8.90 10.51
N CYS A 257 30.15 -9.84 10.99
CA CYS A 257 31.54 -9.98 10.57
C CYS A 257 31.66 -10.29 9.07
N GLN A 258 30.84 -11.20 8.56
CA GLN A 258 30.81 -11.54 7.13
C GLN A 258 30.25 -10.40 6.28
N LEU A 259 29.18 -9.74 6.76
CA LEU A 259 28.56 -8.61 6.08
C LEU A 259 29.57 -7.49 5.82
N LYS A 260 30.42 -7.16 6.79
CA LYS A 260 31.46 -6.13 6.65
C LYS A 260 32.48 -6.43 5.57
N GLN A 261 32.79 -7.72 5.36
CA GLN A 261 33.70 -8.14 4.29
C GLN A 261 33.03 -8.05 2.92
N MET A 262 31.73 -8.37 2.84
CA MET A 262 30.97 -8.38 1.59
C MET A 262 30.49 -6.99 1.14
N LEU A 263 30.10 -6.15 2.10
CA LEU A 263 29.53 -4.83 1.88
C LEU A 263 30.17 -3.85 2.89
N PRO A 264 31.32 -3.25 2.57
CA PRO A 264 31.97 -2.28 3.45
C PRO A 264 31.05 -1.10 3.83
N LEU A 265 31.13 -0.62 5.08
CA LEU A 265 30.27 0.46 5.61
C LEU A 265 30.42 1.80 4.86
N ASN A 266 31.50 2.02 4.12
CA ASN A 266 31.71 3.20 3.30
C ASN A 266 31.08 3.09 1.89
N THR A 267 30.43 1.97 1.58
CA THR A 267 29.75 1.79 0.29
C THR A 267 28.45 2.60 0.26
N ASN A 268 28.25 3.37 -0.81
CA ASN A 268 26.98 4.03 -1.05
C ASN A 268 25.95 3.00 -1.54
N ILE A 269 25.17 2.45 -0.60
CA ILE A 269 24.19 1.38 -0.88
C ILE A 269 23.12 1.85 -1.87
N ARG A 270 22.69 3.13 -1.81
CA ARG A 270 21.74 3.69 -2.77
C ARG A 270 22.25 3.57 -4.21
N LEU A 271 23.51 3.96 -4.47
CA LEU A 271 24.11 3.84 -5.80
C LEU A 271 24.41 2.39 -6.18
N ALA A 272 24.81 1.55 -5.22
CA ALA A 272 25.04 0.13 -5.45
C ALA A 272 23.75 -0.59 -5.85
N TYR A 273 22.61 -0.24 -5.25
CA TYR A 273 21.30 -0.77 -5.61
C TYR A 273 20.85 -0.30 -7.00
N ALA A 274 20.96 1.01 -7.26
CA ALA A 274 20.52 1.61 -8.53
C ALA A 274 21.27 1.07 -9.76
N ASN A 275 22.57 0.77 -9.60
CA ASN A 275 23.40 0.21 -10.67
C ASN A 275 23.57 -1.31 -10.57
N GLY A 276 23.00 -1.92 -9.53
CA GLY A 276 23.18 -3.33 -9.23
C GLY A 276 22.36 -4.24 -10.13
N LYS A 277 22.80 -5.50 -10.25
CA LYS A 277 22.00 -6.56 -10.90
C LYS A 277 20.91 -7.07 -9.95
N ASP A 278 19.95 -7.81 -10.50
CA ASP A 278 18.85 -8.42 -9.73
C ASP A 278 19.33 -9.19 -8.48
N ASP A 279 20.42 -9.94 -8.57
CA ASP A 279 21.00 -10.65 -7.41
C ASP A 279 21.53 -9.72 -6.31
N GLU A 280 22.08 -8.55 -6.68
CA GLU A 280 22.58 -7.54 -5.73
C GLU A 280 21.44 -6.75 -5.09
N GLN A 281 20.41 -6.43 -5.86
CA GLN A 281 19.19 -5.80 -5.37
C GLN A 281 18.46 -6.72 -4.38
N ASN A 282 18.30 -7.99 -4.73
CA ASN A 282 17.79 -9.03 -3.84
C ASN A 282 18.62 -9.16 -2.57
N PHE A 283 19.95 -9.04 -2.65
CA PHE A 283 20.82 -9.11 -1.48
C PHE A 283 20.59 -7.94 -0.52
N ILE A 284 20.45 -6.72 -1.03
CA ILE A 284 20.16 -5.54 -0.20
C ILE A 284 18.77 -5.66 0.43
N GLN A 285 17.78 -6.17 -0.30
CA GLN A 285 16.45 -6.44 0.26
C GLN A 285 16.51 -7.50 1.37
N ASN A 286 17.17 -8.64 1.15
CA ASN A 286 17.34 -9.70 2.15
C ASN A 286 18.11 -9.19 3.38
N LEU A 287 19.09 -8.29 3.19
CA LEU A 287 19.80 -7.64 4.30
C LEU A 287 18.87 -6.76 5.14
N SER A 288 18.00 -5.97 4.51
CA SER A 288 17.01 -5.17 5.22
C SER A 288 16.07 -6.03 6.06
N LEU A 289 15.62 -7.18 5.51
CA LEU A 289 14.77 -8.15 6.19
C LEU A 289 15.50 -8.77 7.39
N PHE A 290 16.73 -9.26 7.20
CA PHE A 290 17.53 -9.85 8.26
C PHE A 290 17.72 -8.89 9.44
N LEU A 291 18.21 -7.67 9.15
CA LEU A 291 18.49 -6.68 10.19
C LEU A 291 17.21 -6.23 10.90
N CYS A 292 16.13 -5.97 10.15
CA CYS A 292 14.84 -5.60 10.74
C CYS A 292 14.31 -6.70 11.67
N THR A 293 14.25 -7.95 11.19
CA THR A 293 13.76 -9.08 11.97
C THR A 293 14.61 -9.31 13.22
N PHE A 294 15.93 -9.42 13.07
CA PHE A 294 16.81 -9.70 14.20
C PHE A 294 16.76 -8.58 15.26
N LEU A 295 16.82 -7.31 14.84
CA LEU A 295 16.84 -6.20 15.79
C LEU A 295 15.50 -6.02 16.51
N LYS A 296 14.37 -6.37 15.88
CA LYS A 296 13.05 -6.36 16.54
C LYS A 296 12.92 -7.47 17.58
N GLU A 297 13.25 -8.71 17.22
CA GLU A 297 13.04 -9.87 18.10
C GLU A 297 14.13 -10.00 19.17
N HIS A 298 15.37 -9.65 18.84
CA HIS A 298 16.56 -9.94 19.66
C HIS A 298 17.42 -8.71 19.98
N GLY A 299 17.01 -7.50 19.59
CA GLY A 299 17.79 -6.27 19.81
C GLY A 299 18.21 -6.08 21.27
N GLN A 300 17.30 -6.33 22.22
CA GLN A 300 17.59 -6.21 23.66
C GLN A 300 18.69 -7.16 24.15
N LEU A 301 18.90 -8.32 23.52
CA LEU A 301 20.00 -9.24 23.87
C LEU A 301 21.36 -8.62 23.56
N ILE A 302 21.44 -7.86 22.46
CA ILE A 302 22.65 -7.14 22.05
C ILE A 302 22.84 -5.88 22.89
N GLU A 303 21.77 -5.13 23.15
CA GLU A 303 21.80 -3.91 23.97
C GLU A 303 22.40 -4.14 25.37
N LYS A 304 22.08 -5.28 26.00
CA LYS A 304 22.56 -5.64 27.35
C LYS A 304 24.04 -6.02 27.41
N ARG A 305 24.70 -6.23 26.27
CA ARG A 305 26.09 -6.72 26.17
C ARG A 305 27.03 -5.60 25.71
N PRO A 306 27.82 -4.98 26.61
CA PRO A 306 28.65 -3.83 26.27
C PRO A 306 29.68 -4.11 25.17
N ASN A 307 30.19 -5.34 25.10
CA ASN A 307 31.17 -5.78 24.09
C ASN A 307 30.59 -5.85 22.67
N LEU A 308 29.26 -5.85 22.50
CA LEU A 308 28.60 -5.88 21.20
C LEU A 308 28.05 -4.52 20.77
N ARG A 309 28.29 -3.47 21.56
CA ARG A 309 27.84 -2.11 21.26
C ARG A 309 28.33 -1.62 19.91
N GLU A 310 29.59 -1.88 19.57
CA GLU A 310 30.15 -1.49 18.26
C GLU A 310 29.41 -2.20 17.12
N THR A 311 29.23 -3.51 17.21
CA THR A 311 28.49 -4.31 16.21
C THR A 311 27.03 -3.87 16.06
N LEU A 312 26.38 -3.49 17.16
CA LEU A 312 25.04 -2.90 17.11
C LEU A 312 25.02 -1.58 16.34
N MET A 313 25.98 -0.69 16.61
CA MET A 313 26.07 0.60 15.90
C MET A 313 26.36 0.41 14.41
N GLU A 314 27.18 -0.59 14.04
CA GLU A 314 27.42 -0.96 12.64
C GLU A 314 26.12 -1.46 11.97
N ALA A 315 25.35 -2.31 12.64
CA ALA A 315 24.06 -2.78 12.12
C ALA A 315 23.05 -1.64 11.92
N LEU A 316 22.96 -0.71 12.87
CA LEU A 316 22.15 0.50 12.75
C LEU A 316 22.63 1.41 11.61
N HIS A 317 23.95 1.48 11.39
CA HIS A 317 24.51 2.21 10.27
C HIS A 317 24.13 1.57 8.93
N TYR A 318 24.19 0.25 8.80
CA TYR A 318 23.65 -0.44 7.62
C TYR A 318 22.16 -0.15 7.43
N MET A 319 21.35 -0.18 8.49
CA MET A 319 19.93 0.17 8.40
C MET A 319 19.71 1.59 7.87
N LEU A 320 20.54 2.56 8.29
CA LEU A 320 20.48 3.93 7.76
C LEU A 320 20.85 3.97 6.26
N LEU A 321 21.96 3.34 5.87
CA LEU A 321 22.42 3.30 4.48
C LEU A 321 21.41 2.61 3.55
N VAL A 322 20.78 1.52 4.01
CA VAL A 322 19.73 0.81 3.26
C VAL A 322 18.45 1.64 3.19
N SER A 323 18.14 2.45 4.21
CA SER A 323 16.98 3.35 4.19
C SER A 323 17.09 4.48 3.16
N GLU A 324 18.29 4.77 2.65
CA GLU A 324 18.51 5.74 1.57
C GLU A 324 18.21 5.18 0.17
N VAL A 325 18.02 3.87 0.04
CA VAL A 325 17.69 3.23 -1.24
C VAL A 325 16.33 3.72 -1.75
N GLU A 326 16.28 4.13 -3.01
CA GLU A 326 15.07 4.62 -3.67
C GLU A 326 14.18 3.46 -4.16
N GLU A 327 13.85 2.53 -3.26
CA GLU A 327 12.91 1.43 -3.46
C GLU A 327 11.90 1.43 -2.30
N THR A 328 10.60 1.46 -2.63
CA THR A 328 9.53 1.65 -1.64
C THR A 328 9.40 0.46 -0.70
N GLU A 329 9.53 -0.77 -1.21
CA GLU A 329 9.40 -1.96 -0.37
C GLU A 329 10.56 -2.11 0.63
N ILE A 330 11.79 -1.80 0.20
CA ILE A 330 12.95 -1.79 1.09
C ILE A 330 12.79 -0.70 2.17
N PHE A 331 12.33 0.49 1.77
CA PHE A 331 12.11 1.57 2.72
C PHE A 331 11.01 1.23 3.75
N LYS A 332 9.94 0.55 3.35
CA LYS A 332 8.90 0.06 4.28
C LYS A 332 9.46 -0.90 5.32
N ILE A 333 10.32 -1.85 4.91
CA ILE A 333 10.98 -2.80 5.81
C ILE A 333 11.84 -2.04 6.84
N CYS A 334 12.63 -1.06 6.39
CA CYS A 334 13.44 -0.24 7.30
C CYS A 334 12.58 0.63 8.22
N LEU A 335 11.53 1.25 7.68
CA LEU A 335 10.60 2.09 8.44
C LEU A 335 9.87 1.30 9.53
N GLU A 336 9.54 0.04 9.29
CA GLU A 336 8.97 -0.85 10.29
C GLU A 336 9.89 -0.97 11.52
N TYR A 337 11.20 -1.17 11.30
CA TYR A 337 12.17 -1.18 12.38
C TYR A 337 12.29 0.19 13.07
N TRP A 338 12.40 1.28 12.30
CA TRP A 338 12.55 2.62 12.88
C TRP A 338 11.33 3.04 13.70
N ASN A 339 10.13 2.69 13.25
CA ASN A 339 8.90 2.88 14.01
C ASN A 339 8.92 2.07 15.31
N HIS A 340 9.28 0.78 15.22
CA HIS A 340 9.40 -0.10 16.40
C HIS A 340 10.38 0.47 17.43
N LEU A 341 11.60 0.83 17.00
CA LEU A 341 12.63 1.41 17.88
C LEU A 341 12.14 2.71 18.53
N ALA A 342 11.57 3.63 17.74
CA ALA A 342 11.09 4.91 18.25
C ALA A 342 9.92 4.73 19.24
N SER A 343 8.99 3.81 18.95
CA SER A 343 7.85 3.48 19.81
C SER A 343 8.32 2.86 21.14
N GLU A 344 9.28 1.94 21.11
CA GLU A 344 9.81 1.29 22.32
C GLU A 344 10.56 2.29 23.22
N LEU A 345 11.39 3.17 22.64
CA LEU A 345 12.07 4.22 23.40
C LEU A 345 11.08 5.24 23.97
N TYR A 346 10.01 5.57 23.25
CA TYR A 346 8.94 6.44 23.72
C TYR A 346 8.14 5.82 24.88
N ARG A 347 7.85 4.51 24.82
CA ARG A 347 7.18 3.78 25.90
C ARG A 347 8.01 3.72 27.18
N GLU A 348 9.34 3.65 27.06
CA GLU A 348 10.25 3.67 28.21
C GLU A 348 10.26 5.03 28.91
N SER A 349 10.42 6.12 28.14
CA SER A 349 10.28 7.48 28.65
C SER A 349 9.84 8.43 27.54
N PRO A 350 8.60 8.95 27.61
CA PRO A 350 8.04 9.80 26.56
C PRO A 350 8.55 11.25 26.63
N PHE A 351 9.33 11.59 27.66
CA PHE A 351 9.72 12.96 27.94
C PHE A 351 11.04 13.34 27.27
N SER A 352 11.12 14.61 26.87
CA SER A 352 12.38 15.19 26.41
C SER A 352 13.32 15.46 27.58
N THR A 353 14.62 15.41 27.32
CA THR A 353 15.65 15.67 28.33
C THR A 353 15.49 17.09 28.87
N SER A 354 15.37 17.23 30.19
CA SER A 354 15.31 18.52 30.87
C SER A 354 16.44 19.43 30.41
N SER A 355 16.13 20.69 30.11
CA SER A 355 17.08 21.73 29.67
C SER A 355 18.11 22.14 30.73
N THR A 356 18.06 21.53 31.93
CA THR A 356 19.01 21.74 33.03
C THR A 356 20.18 20.75 32.97
N PRO A 357 21.43 21.23 32.78
CA PRO A 357 22.61 20.38 32.52
C PRO A 357 23.13 19.55 33.71
N LEU A 358 22.51 19.66 34.90
CA LEU A 358 23.02 19.04 36.13
C LEU A 358 22.52 17.60 36.39
N LEU A 359 21.48 17.15 35.68
CA LEU A 359 20.96 15.77 35.74
C LEU A 359 20.51 15.35 34.34
N SER A 360 21.41 14.71 33.59
CA SER A 360 21.06 13.99 32.37
C SER A 360 20.22 12.77 32.76
N ASP A 361 18.92 12.96 32.96
CA ASP A 361 17.95 11.89 33.27
C ASP A 361 17.56 11.10 31.99
N VAL A 362 18.52 10.94 31.07
CA VAL A 362 18.33 10.17 29.84
C VAL A 362 18.27 8.69 30.22
N PRO A 363 17.21 7.96 29.84
CA PRO A 363 17.16 6.52 30.05
C PRO A 363 18.39 5.83 29.44
N PRO A 364 19.01 4.85 30.13
CA PRO A 364 20.25 4.21 29.68
C PRO A 364 20.16 3.63 28.26
N ARG A 365 19.03 3.03 27.92
CA ARG A 365 18.77 2.48 26.58
C ARG A 365 18.68 3.58 25.54
N ARG A 366 17.96 4.67 25.81
CA ARG A 366 17.91 5.82 24.91
C ARG A 366 19.28 6.45 24.66
N HIS A 367 20.13 6.54 25.68
CA HIS A 367 21.48 7.07 25.56
C HIS A 367 22.34 6.29 24.55
N LEU A 368 22.12 4.97 24.43
CA LEU A 368 22.78 4.12 23.44
C LEU A 368 22.50 4.55 21.99
N TYR A 369 21.26 4.95 21.71
CA TYR A 369 20.77 5.25 20.36
C TYR A 369 20.89 6.72 19.95
N LEU A 370 21.24 7.64 20.87
CA LEU A 370 21.28 9.10 20.58
C LEU A 370 21.98 9.47 19.25
N PRO A 371 23.16 8.90 18.89
CA PRO A 371 23.83 9.24 17.63
C PRO A 371 23.02 8.84 16.38
N VAL A 372 22.22 7.77 16.48
CA VAL A 372 21.41 7.24 15.39
C VAL A 372 20.07 7.97 15.31
N LEU A 373 19.44 8.31 16.44
CA LEU A 373 18.12 8.95 16.46
C LEU A 373 18.08 10.27 15.67
N SER A 374 19.14 11.09 15.74
CA SER A 374 19.22 12.32 14.96
C SER A 374 19.28 12.06 13.45
N GLN A 375 20.01 11.02 13.03
CA GLN A 375 20.06 10.58 11.62
C GLN A 375 18.70 10.03 11.16
N VAL A 376 17.99 9.28 12.01
CA VAL A 376 16.64 8.79 11.70
C VAL A 376 15.66 9.96 11.57
N ARG A 377 15.74 11.00 12.43
CA ARG A 377 14.94 12.22 12.26
C ARG A 377 15.20 12.88 10.91
N LEU A 378 16.48 13.05 10.55
CA LEU A 378 16.88 13.61 9.27
C LEU A 378 16.34 12.78 8.10
N LEU A 379 16.41 11.46 8.18
CA LEU A 379 15.84 10.53 7.19
C LEU A 379 14.33 10.70 7.06
N MET A 380 13.59 10.70 8.17
CA MET A 380 12.13 10.88 8.16
C MET A 380 11.72 12.23 7.56
N VAL A 381 12.44 13.30 7.87
CA VAL A 381 12.20 14.64 7.29
C VAL A 381 12.55 14.68 5.80
N SER A 382 13.64 14.02 5.40
CA SER A 382 14.16 14.09 4.02
C SER A 382 13.45 13.16 3.05
N ARG A 383 12.68 12.17 3.54
CA ARG A 383 11.95 11.19 2.71
C ARG A 383 10.45 11.16 2.98
N MET A 384 9.91 12.14 3.70
CA MET A 384 8.50 12.15 4.09
C MET A 384 7.59 11.89 2.88
N ALA A 385 6.72 10.89 3.01
CA ALA A 385 5.76 10.54 1.97
C ALA A 385 4.67 11.62 1.84
N LYS A 386 4.04 11.67 0.67
CA LYS A 386 3.01 12.65 0.35
C LYS A 386 1.74 12.43 1.22
N PRO A 387 1.25 13.48 1.93
CA PRO A 387 -0.01 13.42 2.66
C PRO A 387 -1.23 13.54 1.73
N GLU A 388 -2.39 13.01 2.13
CA GLU A 388 -3.60 12.99 1.29
C GLU A 388 -4.17 14.39 1.02
N GLU A 389 -3.81 15.36 1.86
CA GLU A 389 -4.25 16.74 1.78
C GLU A 389 -3.59 17.55 0.67
N VAL A 390 -2.49 17.03 0.08
CA VAL A 390 -1.72 17.75 -0.93
C VAL A 390 -2.16 17.34 -2.33
N LEU A 391 -2.84 18.24 -3.04
CA LEU A 391 -3.39 18.01 -4.38
C LEU A 391 -2.46 18.45 -5.52
N VAL A 392 -1.67 19.51 -5.31
CA VAL A 392 -0.75 20.06 -6.31
C VAL A 392 0.59 19.32 -6.22
N VAL A 393 0.97 18.63 -7.28
CA VAL A 393 2.20 17.84 -7.37
C VAL A 393 2.89 17.99 -8.72
N GLU A 394 4.18 17.70 -8.74
CA GLU A 394 4.96 17.54 -9.97
C GLU A 394 4.70 16.15 -10.56
N ASN A 395 4.30 16.07 -11.83
CA ASN A 395 4.17 14.81 -12.55
C ASN A 395 5.53 14.31 -13.10
N ASP A 396 5.55 13.13 -13.72
CA ASP A 396 6.76 12.54 -14.32
C ASP A 396 7.37 13.40 -15.45
N GLN A 397 6.61 14.36 -16.01
CA GLN A 397 7.06 15.29 -17.04
C GLN A 397 7.61 16.60 -16.45
N GLY A 398 7.63 16.76 -15.13
CA GLY A 398 8.08 17.97 -14.45
C GLY A 398 7.05 19.11 -14.47
N GLU A 399 5.79 18.81 -14.78
CA GLU A 399 4.69 19.78 -14.80
C GLU A 399 3.92 19.76 -13.47
N VAL A 400 3.50 20.94 -13.02
CA VAL A 400 2.69 21.09 -11.80
C VAL A 400 1.23 20.80 -12.13
N VAL A 401 0.72 19.66 -11.66
CA VAL A 401 -0.63 19.17 -11.95
C VAL A 401 -1.41 18.90 -10.66
N ARG A 402 -2.74 18.78 -10.82
CA ARG A 402 -3.66 18.37 -9.77
C ARG A 402 -3.85 16.86 -9.76
N GLU A 403 -3.57 16.22 -8.63
CA GLU A 403 -3.75 14.77 -8.43
C GLU A 403 -4.85 14.47 -7.39
N PHE A 404 -5.76 13.54 -7.73
CA PHE A 404 -6.88 13.11 -6.87
C PHE A 404 -6.81 11.65 -6.41
N MET A 405 -5.88 10.86 -6.95
CA MET A 405 -5.87 9.43 -6.69
C MET A 405 -5.40 9.17 -5.26
N LYS A 406 -6.24 8.45 -4.51
CA LYS A 406 -5.90 7.98 -3.17
C LYS A 406 -5.22 6.63 -3.29
N ASP A 407 -3.89 6.62 -3.39
CA ASP A 407 -3.13 5.40 -3.21
C ASP A 407 -3.12 5.03 -1.71
N THR A 408 -3.79 3.93 -1.39
CA THR A 408 -3.93 3.46 0.00
C THR A 408 -2.58 3.07 0.60
N ASP A 409 -1.67 2.54 -0.23
CA ASP A 409 -0.35 2.11 0.20
C ASP A 409 0.55 3.32 0.51
N ALA A 410 0.55 4.34 -0.35
CA ALA A 410 1.23 5.61 -0.10
C ALA A 410 0.71 6.33 1.17
N ILE A 411 -0.61 6.29 1.41
CA ILE A 411 -1.22 6.86 2.62
C ILE A 411 -0.76 6.10 3.88
N ASN A 412 -0.67 4.76 3.82
CA ASN A 412 -0.18 3.97 4.94
C ASN A 412 1.30 4.24 5.21
N LEU A 413 2.11 4.38 4.16
CA LEU A 413 3.51 4.79 4.28
C LEU A 413 3.63 6.15 4.99
N TYR A 414 2.85 7.16 4.57
CA TYR A 414 2.82 8.47 5.23
C TYR A 414 2.42 8.36 6.71
N LYS A 415 1.40 7.57 7.05
CA LYS A 415 0.97 7.37 8.44
C LYS A 415 2.08 6.77 9.30
N ASN A 416 2.78 5.76 8.80
CA ASN A 416 3.89 5.12 9.53
C ASN A 416 5.08 6.09 9.71
N MET A 417 5.44 6.84 8.66
CA MET A 417 6.50 7.86 8.75
C MET A 417 6.16 8.96 9.75
N ARG A 418 4.91 9.46 9.70
CA ARG A 418 4.38 10.45 10.63
C ARG A 418 4.45 9.93 12.06
N GLU A 419 4.00 8.72 12.31
CA GLU A 419 4.03 8.13 13.66
C GLU A 419 5.48 8.04 14.19
N THR A 420 6.41 7.51 13.38
CA THR A 420 7.83 7.44 13.74
C THR A 420 8.41 8.81 14.06
N LEU A 421 8.16 9.81 13.21
CA LEU A 421 8.66 11.16 13.43
C LEU A 421 8.03 11.83 14.65
N VAL A 422 6.75 11.56 14.94
CA VAL A 422 6.08 12.04 16.16
C VAL A 422 6.70 11.43 17.41
N TYR A 423 6.99 10.13 17.45
CA TYR A 423 7.72 9.53 18.58
C TYR A 423 9.10 10.18 18.75
N LEU A 424 9.87 10.31 17.67
CA LEU A 424 11.20 10.94 17.71
C LEU A 424 11.14 12.40 18.16
N THR A 425 10.09 13.12 17.83
CA THR A 425 9.89 14.52 18.23
C THR A 425 9.56 14.64 19.72
N HIS A 426 8.75 13.74 20.29
CA HIS A 426 8.55 13.72 21.74
C HIS A 426 9.84 13.41 22.50
N LEU A 427 10.65 12.49 21.96
CA LEU A 427 11.95 12.19 22.53
C LEU A 427 12.82 13.46 22.53
N ASP A 428 13.00 14.13 21.39
CA ASP A 428 13.84 15.33 21.31
C ASP A 428 13.28 16.33 20.30
N TYR A 429 12.45 17.26 20.79
CA TYR A 429 11.80 18.25 19.94
C TYR A 429 12.79 19.32 19.47
N ALA A 430 13.83 19.61 20.25
CA ALA A 430 14.85 20.59 19.92
C ALA A 430 15.70 20.13 18.73
N ASP A 431 16.07 18.84 18.69
CA ASP A 431 16.74 18.26 17.53
C ASP A 431 15.84 18.24 16.28
N THR A 432 14.56 17.88 16.42
CA THR A 432 13.59 17.97 15.31
C THR A 432 13.45 19.42 14.79
N GLU A 433 13.27 20.40 15.68
CA GLU A 433 13.16 21.83 15.33
C GLU A 433 14.42 22.32 14.61
N ARG A 434 15.61 21.95 15.12
CA ARG A 434 16.91 22.29 14.51
C ARG A 434 17.02 21.72 13.10
N ILE A 435 16.75 20.43 12.90
CA ILE A 435 16.83 19.77 11.60
C ILE A 435 15.88 20.43 10.59
N MET A 436 14.62 20.64 10.97
CA MET A 436 13.63 21.27 10.08
C MET A 436 13.99 22.72 9.75
N THR A 437 14.49 23.48 10.71
CA THR A 437 14.92 24.87 10.51
C THR A 437 16.15 24.97 9.61
N GLU A 438 17.14 24.09 9.80
CA GLU A 438 18.33 24.01 8.96
C GLU A 438 17.96 23.66 7.51
N LYS A 439 17.09 22.66 7.30
CA LYS A 439 16.60 22.33 5.96
C LYS A 439 15.81 23.46 5.33
N LEU A 440 14.98 24.18 6.09
CA LEU A 440 14.24 25.34 5.59
C LEU A 440 15.19 26.46 5.16
N HIS A 441 16.22 26.72 5.96
CA HIS A 441 17.26 27.68 5.62
C HIS A 441 17.96 27.31 4.30
N ASN A 442 18.25 26.02 4.09
CA ASN A 442 18.82 25.50 2.83
C ASN A 442 17.87 25.64 1.62
N GLN A 443 16.56 25.74 1.83
CA GLN A 443 15.61 26.08 0.77
C GLN A 443 15.65 27.58 0.44
N VAL A 444 15.72 28.43 1.47
CA VAL A 444 15.71 29.90 1.33
C VAL A 444 17.00 30.43 0.70
N ASN A 445 18.16 29.94 1.14
CA ASN A 445 19.46 30.33 0.59
C ASN A 445 19.73 29.74 -0.81
N GLY A 446 18.93 28.75 -1.23
CA GLY A 446 19.00 28.12 -2.55
C GLY A 446 19.93 26.90 -2.65
N THR A 447 20.62 26.49 -1.58
CA THR A 447 21.57 25.36 -1.60
C THR A 447 20.88 24.03 -1.92
N GLU A 448 19.68 23.80 -1.38
CA GLU A 448 18.92 22.56 -1.59
C GLU A 448 17.56 22.81 -2.27
N TRP A 449 17.38 23.97 -2.90
CA TRP A 449 16.10 24.38 -3.49
C TRP A 449 15.65 23.40 -4.58
N SER A 450 14.53 22.71 -4.33
CA SER A 450 13.76 21.97 -5.33
C SER A 450 12.32 21.82 -4.87
N TRP A 451 11.38 21.63 -5.79
CA TRP A 451 9.97 21.40 -5.44
C TRP A 451 9.82 20.16 -4.55
N ARG A 452 10.49 19.06 -4.93
CA ARG A 452 10.53 17.83 -4.16
C ARG A 452 11.04 18.04 -2.73
N ASN A 453 12.16 18.73 -2.54
CA ASN A 453 12.75 18.94 -1.21
C ASN A 453 11.89 19.85 -0.32
N LEU A 454 11.34 20.94 -0.87
CA LEU A 454 10.43 21.82 -0.15
C LEU A 454 9.16 21.06 0.28
N ASN A 455 8.57 20.30 -0.64
CA ASN A 455 7.39 19.48 -0.38
C ASN A 455 7.63 18.50 0.78
N MET A 456 8.67 17.65 0.69
CA MET A 456 8.99 16.68 1.75
C MET A 456 9.21 17.35 3.11
N LEU A 457 9.92 18.48 3.13
CA LEU A 457 10.13 19.27 4.35
C LEU A 457 8.80 19.76 4.94
N CYS A 458 7.94 20.38 4.12
CA CYS A 458 6.67 20.93 4.58
C CYS A 458 5.69 19.83 5.01
N TRP A 459 5.72 18.68 4.33
CA TRP A 459 4.97 17.49 4.73
C TRP A 459 5.43 16.99 6.10
N ALA A 460 6.74 16.95 6.33
CA ALA A 460 7.32 16.56 7.63
C ALA A 460 6.93 17.55 8.74
N ILE A 461 7.01 18.86 8.47
CA ILE A 461 6.54 19.90 9.38
C ILE A 461 5.07 19.67 9.74
N GLY A 462 4.18 19.57 8.75
CA GLY A 462 2.75 19.33 9.03
C GLY A 462 2.48 18.01 9.78
N SER A 463 3.30 16.98 9.57
CA SER A 463 3.11 15.65 10.18
C SER A 463 3.28 15.64 11.71
N ILE A 464 4.13 16.52 12.26
CA ILE A 464 4.43 16.62 13.70
C ILE A 464 3.46 17.54 14.48
N SER A 465 2.36 17.98 13.85
CA SER A 465 1.36 18.80 14.51
C SER A 465 0.87 18.18 15.83
N GLY A 466 0.96 18.95 16.91
CA GLY A 466 0.60 18.52 18.26
C GLY A 466 1.67 17.74 19.03
N ALA A 467 2.84 17.48 18.46
CA ALA A 467 3.94 16.78 19.15
C ALA A 467 4.81 17.69 20.04
N MET A 468 4.64 19.01 19.94
CA MET A 468 5.35 20.02 20.72
C MET A 468 4.42 20.68 21.76
N HIS A 469 4.99 21.27 22.80
CA HIS A 469 4.24 22.17 23.69
C HIS A 469 3.77 23.41 22.93
N GLU A 470 2.70 24.05 23.41
CA GLU A 470 2.03 25.14 22.69
C GLU A 470 2.94 26.36 22.46
N GLU A 471 3.80 26.70 23.43
CA GLU A 471 4.75 27.81 23.31
C GLU A 471 5.87 27.53 22.30
N ASP A 472 6.44 26.33 22.33
CA ASP A 472 7.48 25.88 21.39
C ASP A 472 6.92 25.76 19.97
N GLU A 473 5.74 25.14 19.83
CA GLU A 473 5.03 25.03 18.55
C GLU A 473 4.75 26.41 17.96
N LYS A 474 4.31 27.37 18.79
CA LYS A 474 4.09 28.75 18.36
C LYS A 474 5.39 29.38 17.85
N ARG A 475 6.49 29.29 18.60
CA ARG A 475 7.77 29.88 18.19
C ARG A 475 8.25 29.29 16.86
N PHE A 476 8.19 27.96 16.75
CA PHE A 476 8.57 27.22 15.57
C PHE A 476 7.74 27.63 14.34
N LEU A 477 6.42 27.64 14.45
CA LEU A 477 5.52 27.97 13.33
C LEU A 477 5.65 29.40 12.84
N VAL A 478 5.86 30.36 13.74
CA VAL A 478 6.07 31.75 13.34
C VAL A 478 7.31 31.88 12.46
N THR A 479 8.40 31.19 12.80
CA THR A 479 9.63 31.14 11.99
C THR A 479 9.36 30.47 10.64
N VAL A 480 8.79 29.26 10.65
CA VAL A 480 8.52 28.49 9.42
C VAL A 480 7.67 29.29 8.42
N ILE A 481 6.56 29.86 8.89
CA ILE A 481 5.63 30.54 7.97
C ILE A 481 6.21 31.85 7.47
N LYS A 482 6.95 32.59 8.32
CA LYS A 482 7.63 33.81 7.89
C LYS A 482 8.65 33.53 6.78
N ASP A 483 9.45 32.48 6.93
CA ASP A 483 10.47 32.11 5.96
C ASP A 483 9.84 31.57 4.66
N LEU A 484 8.76 30.80 4.74
CA LEU A 484 8.02 30.34 3.55
C LEU A 484 7.33 31.49 2.79
N LEU A 485 6.76 32.46 3.50
CA LEU A 485 6.21 33.68 2.88
C LEU A 485 7.32 34.49 2.20
N GLY A 486 8.46 34.69 2.87
CA GLY A 486 9.62 35.36 2.28
C GLY A 486 10.15 34.62 1.04
N LEU A 487 10.18 33.28 1.07
CA LEU A 487 10.53 32.44 -0.07
C LEU A 487 9.54 32.60 -1.23
N CYS A 488 8.24 32.70 -0.93
CA CYS A 488 7.18 32.92 -1.93
C CYS A 488 7.31 34.29 -2.63
N GLU A 489 7.78 35.31 -1.92
CA GLU A 489 8.08 36.63 -2.47
C GLU A 489 9.38 36.63 -3.30
N GLN A 490 10.40 35.90 -2.83
CA GLN A 490 11.71 35.81 -3.47
C GLN A 490 11.67 35.02 -4.79
N LYS A 491 10.92 33.91 -4.84
CA LYS A 491 10.88 33.03 -6.03
C LYS A 491 9.93 33.57 -7.09
N ARG A 492 10.41 33.60 -8.35
CA ARG A 492 9.64 34.01 -9.53
C ARG A 492 9.05 32.80 -10.25
N GLY A 493 7.99 33.02 -11.03
CA GLY A 493 7.29 31.97 -11.79
C GLY A 493 6.03 31.47 -11.08
N LYS A 494 4.98 31.17 -11.86
CA LYS A 494 3.68 30.73 -11.34
C LYS A 494 3.80 29.38 -10.63
N ASP A 495 4.51 28.43 -11.23
CA ASP A 495 4.69 27.08 -10.69
C ASP A 495 5.40 27.10 -9.33
N ASN A 496 6.51 27.84 -9.23
CA ASN A 496 7.22 28.03 -7.96
C ASN A 496 6.29 28.60 -6.87
N LYS A 497 5.49 29.62 -7.22
CA LYS A 497 4.57 30.25 -6.26
C LYS A 497 3.44 29.31 -5.85
N ALA A 498 2.90 28.51 -6.77
CA ALA A 498 1.88 27.53 -6.42
C ALA A 498 2.41 26.42 -5.52
N ILE A 499 3.62 25.90 -5.77
CA ILE A 499 4.23 24.90 -4.90
C ILE A 499 4.49 25.48 -3.50
N ILE A 500 4.99 26.71 -3.38
CA ILE A 500 5.21 27.34 -2.07
C ILE A 500 3.87 27.62 -1.37
N ALA A 501 2.88 28.17 -2.08
CA ALA A 501 1.55 28.43 -1.53
C ALA A 501 0.84 27.14 -1.08
N SER A 502 0.93 26.07 -1.87
CA SER A 502 0.47 24.72 -1.54
C SER A 502 1.03 24.24 -0.19
N ASN A 503 2.34 24.38 0.00
CA ASN A 503 3.01 24.00 1.24
C ASN A 503 2.61 24.86 2.44
N ILE A 504 2.48 26.18 2.25
CA ILE A 504 1.99 27.10 3.30
C ILE A 504 0.56 26.72 3.70
N MET A 505 -0.33 26.50 2.73
CA MET A 505 -1.73 26.11 2.97
C MET A 505 -1.80 24.77 3.70
N TYR A 506 -1.01 23.79 3.29
CA TYR A 506 -0.91 22.50 3.96
C TYR A 506 -0.49 22.64 5.42
N ILE A 507 0.64 23.32 5.70
CA ILE A 507 1.14 23.53 7.07
C ILE A 507 0.06 24.21 7.91
N VAL A 508 -0.47 25.34 7.45
CA VAL A 508 -1.46 26.10 8.21
C VAL A 508 -2.73 25.28 8.50
N GLY A 509 -3.17 24.47 7.54
CA GLY A 509 -4.29 23.54 7.73
C GLY A 509 -4.06 22.46 8.79
N GLN A 510 -2.80 22.06 9.03
CA GLN A 510 -2.43 21.05 10.03
C GLN A 510 -2.34 21.59 11.47
N TYR A 511 -2.25 22.91 11.67
CA TYR A 511 -2.03 23.52 13.01
C TYR A 511 -3.22 24.35 13.53
N PRO A 512 -4.41 23.75 13.75
CA PRO A 512 -5.56 24.49 14.25
C PRO A 512 -5.41 24.99 15.68
N ARG A 513 -4.55 24.38 16.51
CA ARG A 513 -4.25 24.87 17.87
C ARG A 513 -3.65 26.27 17.82
N PHE A 514 -2.58 26.44 17.03
CA PHE A 514 -1.93 27.73 16.78
C PHE A 514 -2.89 28.78 16.22
N LEU A 515 -3.72 28.40 15.23
CA LEU A 515 -4.69 29.31 14.64
C LEU A 515 -5.71 29.86 15.65
N ARG A 516 -6.20 29.02 16.57
CA ARG A 516 -7.13 29.45 17.62
C ARG A 516 -6.50 30.40 18.63
N ALA A 517 -5.21 30.24 18.93
CA ALA A 517 -4.50 31.13 19.85
C ALA A 517 -4.19 32.51 19.24
N HIS A 518 -4.25 32.65 17.91
CA HIS A 518 -3.77 33.85 17.19
C HIS A 518 -4.77 34.37 16.16
N TRP A 519 -5.81 35.08 16.62
CA TRP A 519 -6.86 35.62 15.76
C TRP A 519 -6.35 36.43 14.55
N LYS A 520 -5.47 37.42 14.76
CA LYS A 520 -4.94 38.24 13.66
C LYS A 520 -4.30 37.38 12.57
N PHE A 521 -3.60 36.33 12.98
CA PHE A 521 -2.98 35.40 12.06
C PHE A 521 -4.03 34.54 11.33
N LEU A 522 -5.01 33.99 12.05
CA LEU A 522 -6.13 33.27 11.47
C LEU A 522 -6.90 34.11 10.43
N LYS A 523 -7.22 35.38 10.74
CA LYS A 523 -7.89 36.30 9.79
C LYS A 523 -7.03 36.54 8.55
N THR A 524 -5.73 36.78 8.71
CA THR A 524 -4.79 36.93 7.58
C THR A 524 -4.74 35.69 6.69
N VAL A 525 -4.63 34.50 7.28
CA VAL A 525 -4.63 33.23 6.54
C VAL A 525 -5.91 33.07 5.74
N VAL A 526 -7.07 33.29 6.35
CA VAL A 526 -8.37 33.10 5.66
C VAL A 526 -8.53 34.08 4.51
N ASN A 527 -8.15 35.35 4.70
CA ASN A 527 -8.13 36.32 3.60
C ASN A 527 -7.19 35.88 2.48
N LYS A 528 -6.03 35.31 2.82
CA LYS A 528 -5.11 34.79 1.80
C LYS A 528 -5.67 33.57 1.06
N LEU A 529 -6.44 32.71 1.74
CA LEU A 529 -7.16 31.62 1.08
C LEU A 529 -8.21 32.17 0.11
N PHE A 530 -8.91 33.25 0.44
CA PHE A 530 -9.82 33.92 -0.49
C PHE A 530 -9.07 34.49 -1.69
N GLU A 531 -7.89 35.08 -1.51
CA GLU A 531 -7.06 35.49 -2.65
C GLU A 531 -6.66 34.29 -3.53
N PHE A 532 -6.30 33.15 -2.94
CA PHE A 532 -5.95 31.93 -3.69
C PHE A 532 -7.14 31.27 -4.39
N MET A 533 -8.38 31.56 -3.98
CA MET A 533 -9.59 31.15 -4.71
C MET A 533 -9.71 31.83 -6.08
N HIS A 534 -8.96 32.92 -6.32
CA HIS A 534 -8.86 33.59 -7.62
C HIS A 534 -7.61 33.20 -8.43
N GLU A 535 -6.76 32.31 -7.91
CA GLU A 535 -5.56 31.90 -8.64
C GLU A 535 -5.93 30.92 -9.76
N THR A 536 -5.46 31.24 -10.97
CA THR A 536 -5.74 30.50 -12.20
C THR A 536 -4.94 29.20 -12.36
N HIS A 537 -3.93 28.98 -11.53
CA HIS A 537 -3.08 27.80 -11.63
C HIS A 537 -3.79 26.55 -11.08
N ASP A 538 -3.80 25.49 -11.89
CA ASP A 538 -4.43 24.20 -11.60
C ASP A 538 -4.12 23.66 -10.20
N GLY A 539 -5.18 23.33 -9.45
CA GLY A 539 -5.13 22.76 -8.11
C GLY A 539 -4.96 23.76 -6.96
N VAL A 540 -4.54 25.00 -7.21
CA VAL A 540 -4.39 26.02 -6.14
C VAL A 540 -5.74 26.37 -5.52
N GLN A 541 -6.77 26.62 -6.33
CA GLN A 541 -8.13 26.92 -5.85
C GLN A 541 -8.70 25.77 -5.01
N ASP A 542 -8.43 24.53 -5.39
CA ASP A 542 -8.91 23.35 -4.68
C ASP A 542 -8.23 23.20 -3.32
N MET A 543 -6.92 23.39 -3.28
CA MET A 543 -6.18 23.45 -2.02
C MET A 543 -6.67 24.59 -1.13
N ALA A 544 -6.99 25.75 -1.70
CA ALA A 544 -7.52 26.87 -0.95
C ALA A 544 -8.88 26.52 -0.32
N CYS A 545 -9.79 25.90 -1.09
CA CYS A 545 -11.09 25.43 -0.60
C CYS A 545 -10.97 24.32 0.45
N ASP A 546 -10.12 23.33 0.22
CA ASP A 546 -9.89 22.20 1.12
C ASP A 546 -9.20 22.63 2.43
N THR A 547 -8.32 23.63 2.36
CA THR A 547 -7.71 24.24 3.55
C THR A 547 -8.75 25.09 4.29
N PHE A 548 -9.56 25.87 3.57
CA PHE A 548 -10.59 26.70 4.15
C PHE A 548 -11.63 25.89 4.93
N ILE A 549 -12.13 24.78 4.37
CA ILE A 549 -13.09 23.90 5.07
C ILE A 549 -12.48 23.26 6.32
N LYS A 550 -11.21 22.85 6.30
CA LYS A 550 -10.52 22.31 7.48
C LYS A 550 -10.40 23.37 8.59
N ILE A 551 -9.99 24.59 8.24
CA ILE A 551 -9.91 25.70 9.18
C ILE A 551 -11.30 26.02 9.74
N ALA A 552 -12.32 26.11 8.89
CA ALA A 552 -13.69 26.36 9.30
C ALA A 552 -14.18 25.30 10.30
N GLN A 553 -13.96 24.02 10.04
CA GLN A 553 -14.34 22.93 10.95
C GLN A 553 -13.63 23.03 12.31
N LYS A 554 -12.32 23.27 12.33
CA LYS A 554 -11.50 23.24 13.55
C LYS A 554 -11.53 24.55 14.35
N CYS A 555 -11.84 25.67 13.71
CA CYS A 555 -11.83 27.02 14.28
C CYS A 555 -13.21 27.71 14.29
N ARG A 556 -14.30 27.05 13.86
CA ARG A 556 -15.69 27.57 13.71
C ARG A 556 -16.15 28.63 14.70
N ARG A 557 -15.88 28.45 16.01
CA ARG A 557 -16.30 29.38 17.07
C ARG A 557 -15.68 30.79 16.93
N HIS A 558 -14.46 30.89 16.41
CA HIS A 558 -13.77 32.17 16.27
C HIS A 558 -14.41 33.06 15.19
N PHE A 559 -15.11 32.46 14.22
CA PHE A 559 -15.76 33.19 13.14
C PHE A 559 -17.09 33.85 13.57
N VAL A 560 -17.78 33.28 14.55
CA VAL A 560 -19.09 33.76 15.02
C VAL A 560 -19.01 34.64 16.26
N GLN A 561 -17.89 34.63 16.98
CA GLN A 561 -17.64 35.51 18.11
C GLN A 561 -16.91 36.78 17.65
N VAL A 562 -17.26 37.92 18.24
CA VAL A 562 -16.50 39.16 18.04
C VAL A 562 -15.11 39.00 18.67
N GLN A 563 -14.08 39.16 17.86
CA GLN A 563 -12.69 38.96 18.28
C GLN A 563 -12.07 40.27 18.78
N VAL A 564 -11.00 40.16 19.55
CA VAL A 564 -10.33 41.35 20.14
C VAL A 564 -9.83 42.28 19.03
N GLY A 565 -10.33 43.52 19.03
CA GLY A 565 -9.98 44.54 18.03
C GLY A 565 -10.87 44.55 16.78
N GLU A 566 -11.91 43.71 16.73
CA GLU A 566 -12.90 43.69 15.64
C GLU A 566 -14.24 44.28 16.12
N VAL A 567 -15.02 44.85 15.20
CA VAL A 567 -16.32 45.46 15.48
C VAL A 567 -17.51 44.53 15.27
N MET A 568 -17.32 43.47 14.48
CA MET A 568 -18.34 42.46 14.17
C MET A 568 -17.70 41.08 14.01
N PRO A 569 -18.49 39.99 14.12
CA PRO A 569 -18.02 38.65 13.81
C PRO A 569 -17.54 38.55 12.35
N PHE A 570 -16.45 37.81 12.13
CA PHE A 570 -15.88 37.70 10.78
C PHE A 570 -16.78 36.95 9.80
N ILE A 571 -17.71 36.11 10.29
CA ILE A 571 -18.74 35.50 9.45
C ILE A 571 -19.56 36.55 8.69
N ASP A 572 -19.84 37.71 9.28
CA ASP A 572 -20.62 38.75 8.62
C ASP A 572 -19.87 39.40 7.45
N GLU A 573 -18.55 39.59 7.61
CA GLU A 573 -17.65 40.03 6.53
C GLU A 573 -17.64 39.02 5.38
N ILE A 574 -17.56 37.72 5.69
CA ILE A 574 -17.58 36.65 4.68
C ILE A 574 -18.92 36.66 3.93
N LEU A 575 -20.05 36.69 4.65
CA LEU A 575 -21.38 36.66 4.04
C LEU A 575 -21.67 37.87 3.14
N ASN A 576 -21.15 39.05 3.50
CA ASN A 576 -21.26 40.26 2.67
C ASN A 576 -20.48 40.16 1.36
N ASN A 577 -19.41 39.36 1.32
CA ASN A 577 -18.47 39.27 0.22
C ASN A 577 -18.50 37.89 -0.48
N ILE A 578 -19.53 37.05 -0.26
CA ILE A 578 -19.59 35.72 -0.88
C ILE A 578 -19.40 35.82 -2.39
N ASN A 579 -20.15 36.69 -3.07
CA ASN A 579 -20.12 36.80 -4.52
C ASN A 579 -18.73 37.17 -5.04
N THR A 580 -18.00 38.04 -4.33
CA THR A 580 -16.65 38.43 -4.72
C THR A 580 -15.64 37.32 -4.43
N ILE A 581 -15.83 36.52 -3.39
CA ILE A 581 -14.90 35.43 -3.03
C ILE A 581 -15.02 34.24 -4.00
N ILE A 582 -16.25 33.89 -4.42
CA ILE A 582 -16.50 32.64 -5.16
C ILE A 582 -16.57 32.81 -6.69
N CYS A 583 -16.43 34.02 -7.24
CA CYS A 583 -16.75 34.29 -8.65
C CYS A 583 -15.93 33.49 -9.65
N ASP A 584 -14.68 33.16 -9.31
CA ASP A 584 -13.76 32.41 -10.18
C ASP A 584 -13.69 30.91 -9.84
N LEU A 585 -14.49 30.46 -8.86
CA LEU A 585 -14.53 29.08 -8.42
C LEU A 585 -15.42 28.22 -9.31
N GLN A 586 -14.97 26.99 -9.55
CA GLN A 586 -15.76 25.96 -10.20
C GLN A 586 -16.91 25.48 -9.29
N PRO A 587 -18.01 24.91 -9.84
CA PRO A 587 -19.16 24.51 -9.04
C PRO A 587 -18.85 23.60 -7.84
N GLN A 588 -17.91 22.66 -8.00
CA GLN A 588 -17.51 21.76 -6.90
C GLN A 588 -16.79 22.51 -5.77
N GLN A 589 -15.94 23.49 -6.11
CA GLN A 589 -15.23 24.34 -5.15
C GLN A 589 -16.22 25.25 -4.41
N VAL A 590 -17.20 25.81 -5.12
CA VAL A 590 -18.32 26.55 -4.51
C VAL A 590 -19.06 25.67 -3.50
N HIS A 591 -19.36 24.41 -3.85
CA HIS A 591 -20.01 23.47 -2.93
C HIS A 591 -19.19 23.25 -1.65
N THR A 592 -17.86 23.11 -1.76
CA THR A 592 -16.95 23.01 -0.61
C THR A 592 -16.91 24.30 0.22
N PHE A 593 -16.89 25.46 -0.42
CA PHE A 593 -16.94 26.76 0.25
C PHE A 593 -18.22 26.92 1.08
N TYR A 594 -19.39 26.59 0.52
CA TYR A 594 -20.65 26.63 1.25
C TYR A 594 -20.65 25.63 2.41
N GLU A 595 -20.11 24.42 2.24
CA GLU A 595 -19.96 23.47 3.36
C GLU A 595 -19.10 24.07 4.50
N ALA A 596 -17.98 24.74 4.15
CA ALA A 596 -17.10 25.39 5.12
C ALA A 596 -17.82 26.48 5.93
N VAL A 597 -18.49 27.41 5.27
CA VAL A 597 -19.26 28.49 5.92
C VAL A 597 -20.37 27.90 6.79
N GLY A 598 -21.02 26.81 6.35
CA GLY A 598 -22.02 26.10 7.14
C GLY A 598 -21.54 25.61 8.51
N TYR A 599 -20.29 25.13 8.62
CA TYR A 599 -19.71 24.73 9.92
C TYR A 599 -19.50 25.92 10.87
N MET A 600 -19.28 27.13 10.34
CA MET A 600 -19.18 28.36 11.13
C MET A 600 -20.56 28.71 11.68
N ILE A 601 -21.59 28.71 10.82
CA ILE A 601 -22.98 28.99 11.20
C ILE A 601 -23.48 28.01 12.25
N ALA A 602 -23.13 26.72 12.14
CA ALA A 602 -23.45 25.69 13.13
C ALA A 602 -22.87 25.98 14.53
N ALA A 603 -21.87 26.85 14.65
CA ALA A 603 -21.27 27.25 15.92
C ALA A 603 -21.91 28.48 16.55
N GLN A 604 -22.85 29.15 15.85
CA GLN A 604 -23.65 30.23 16.44
C GLN A 604 -24.68 29.61 17.42
N ASN A 605 -24.63 30.06 18.67
CA ASN A 605 -25.48 29.49 19.74
C ASN A 605 -26.82 30.21 19.87
N ASP A 606 -26.90 31.48 19.45
CA ASP A 606 -28.14 32.24 19.45
C ASP A 606 -28.97 31.84 18.22
N GLN A 607 -30.10 31.19 18.46
CA GLN A 607 -30.98 30.68 17.40
C GLN A 607 -31.50 31.81 16.49
N ALA A 608 -31.89 32.96 17.06
CA ALA A 608 -32.43 34.06 16.25
C ALA A 608 -31.36 34.64 15.32
N VAL A 609 -30.12 34.79 15.83
CA VAL A 609 -28.99 35.24 15.02
C VAL A 609 -28.61 34.16 13.99
N GLN A 610 -28.62 32.89 14.37
CA GLN A 610 -28.30 31.78 13.48
C GLN A 610 -29.27 31.71 12.29
N GLU A 611 -30.57 31.88 12.52
CA GLU A 611 -31.59 31.90 11.45
C GLU A 611 -31.39 33.07 10.48
N LEU A 612 -31.11 34.28 10.98
CA LEU A 612 -30.79 35.46 10.15
C LEU A 612 -29.53 35.24 9.30
N VAL A 613 -28.50 34.63 9.89
CA VAL A 613 -27.24 34.32 9.21
C VAL A 613 -27.48 33.25 8.13
N ILE A 614 -28.33 32.25 8.37
CA ILE A 614 -28.73 31.24 7.37
C ILE A 614 -29.44 31.89 6.18
N GLU A 615 -30.35 32.84 6.43
CA GLU A 615 -31.09 33.52 5.38
C GLU A 615 -30.15 34.31 4.46
N LYS A 616 -29.20 35.05 5.04
CA LYS A 616 -28.16 35.78 4.29
C LYS A 616 -27.20 34.83 3.56
N TYR A 617 -26.83 33.73 4.20
CA TYR A 617 -25.94 32.70 3.64
C TYR A 617 -26.52 32.03 2.39
N MET A 618 -27.83 31.76 2.37
CA MET A 618 -28.51 31.11 1.24
C MET A 618 -29.10 32.10 0.23
N LEU A 619 -28.84 33.39 0.38
CA LEU A 619 -29.40 34.45 -0.46
C LEU A 619 -29.13 34.24 -1.96
N LEU A 620 -27.87 34.01 -2.36
CA LEU A 620 -27.50 33.86 -3.78
C LEU A 620 -28.14 32.60 -4.41
N PRO A 621 -28.05 31.39 -3.82
CA PRO A 621 -28.77 30.22 -4.33
C PRO A 621 -30.28 30.43 -4.41
N ASN A 622 -30.86 31.10 -3.41
CA ASN A 622 -32.30 31.37 -3.36
C ASN A 622 -32.75 32.35 -4.45
N GLN A 623 -31.96 33.37 -4.79
CA GLN A 623 -32.29 34.30 -5.88
C GLN A 623 -32.39 33.57 -7.23
N VAL A 624 -31.44 32.66 -7.51
CA VAL A 624 -31.47 31.85 -8.74
C VAL A 624 -32.63 30.84 -8.70
N TRP A 625 -32.85 30.19 -7.56
CA TRP A 625 -33.98 29.29 -7.34
C TRP A 625 -35.31 29.99 -7.61
N ASP A 626 -35.57 31.12 -6.95
CA ASP A 626 -36.81 31.88 -7.06
C ASP A 626 -37.05 32.34 -8.51
N SER A 627 -36.00 32.76 -9.22
CA SER A 627 -36.09 33.10 -10.66
C SER A 627 -36.51 31.90 -11.51
N ILE A 628 -35.92 30.72 -11.29
CA ILE A 628 -36.26 29.50 -12.02
C ILE A 628 -37.70 29.07 -11.70
N ILE A 629 -38.11 29.08 -10.42
CA ILE A 629 -39.47 28.70 -10.02
C ILE A 629 -40.51 29.67 -10.60
N GLN A 630 -40.25 30.97 -10.61
CA GLN A 630 -41.13 31.96 -11.23
C GLN A 630 -41.29 31.74 -12.73
N GLN A 631 -40.20 31.38 -13.42
CA GLN A 631 -40.26 31.03 -14.84
C GLN A 631 -41.01 29.72 -15.05
N ALA A 632 -40.80 28.70 -14.20
CA ALA A 632 -41.45 27.39 -14.31
C ALA A 632 -42.95 27.47 -14.07
N THR A 633 -43.38 28.38 -13.19
CA THR A 633 -44.79 28.67 -12.94
C THR A 633 -45.48 29.24 -14.18
N LYS A 634 -44.75 30.00 -15.02
CA LYS A 634 -45.27 30.54 -16.29
C LYS A 634 -45.18 29.53 -17.43
N ASN A 635 -44.09 28.76 -17.48
CA ASN A 635 -43.85 27.76 -18.50
C ASN A 635 -43.04 26.58 -17.93
N VAL A 636 -43.69 25.43 -17.79
CA VAL A 636 -43.09 24.21 -17.24
C VAL A 636 -42.01 23.63 -18.17
N ASP A 637 -42.01 23.97 -19.47
CA ASP A 637 -41.04 23.43 -20.43
C ASP A 637 -39.61 23.91 -20.16
N ILE A 638 -39.40 24.97 -19.38
CA ILE A 638 -38.04 25.35 -18.96
C ILE A 638 -37.36 24.25 -18.13
N LEU A 639 -38.13 23.38 -17.47
CA LEU A 639 -37.58 22.26 -16.71
C LEU A 639 -37.08 21.11 -17.61
N LYS A 640 -37.23 21.24 -18.94
CA LYS A 640 -36.61 20.37 -19.93
C LYS A 640 -35.31 20.97 -20.48
N ASP A 641 -35.04 22.25 -20.24
CA ASP A 641 -33.82 22.92 -20.67
C ASP A 641 -32.60 22.42 -19.86
N ALA A 642 -31.55 22.03 -20.57
CA ALA A 642 -30.37 21.40 -19.97
C ALA A 642 -29.59 22.37 -19.06
N GLU A 643 -29.57 23.67 -19.37
CA GLU A 643 -28.92 24.70 -18.56
C GLU A 643 -29.67 24.87 -17.24
N THR A 644 -30.98 25.07 -17.31
CA THR A 644 -31.88 25.23 -16.16
C THR A 644 -31.79 24.03 -15.21
N VAL A 645 -31.83 22.81 -15.74
CA VAL A 645 -31.70 21.57 -14.94
C VAL A 645 -30.31 21.46 -14.29
N ARG A 646 -29.24 21.88 -14.98
CA ARG A 646 -27.89 21.90 -14.39
C ARG A 646 -27.76 22.92 -13.27
N GLN A 647 -28.36 24.10 -13.43
CA GLN A 647 -28.41 25.13 -12.38
C GLN A 647 -29.19 24.64 -11.16
N LEU A 648 -30.38 24.04 -11.35
CA LEU A 648 -31.14 23.41 -10.28
C LEU A 648 -30.33 22.32 -9.55
N GLY A 649 -29.64 21.46 -10.31
CA GLY A 649 -28.78 20.43 -9.74
C GLY A 649 -27.63 21.01 -8.92
N SER A 650 -27.04 22.12 -9.37
CA SER A 650 -26.00 22.83 -8.62
C SER A 650 -26.54 23.45 -7.32
N ILE A 651 -27.68 24.15 -7.38
CA ILE A 651 -28.34 24.76 -6.22
C ILE A 651 -28.68 23.70 -5.17
N LEU A 652 -29.24 22.56 -5.58
CA LEU A 652 -29.57 21.49 -4.64
C LEU A 652 -28.33 20.83 -4.05
N LYS A 653 -27.23 20.69 -4.81
CA LYS A 653 -25.95 20.23 -4.25
C LYS A 653 -25.40 21.21 -3.22
N THR A 654 -25.50 22.52 -3.46
CA THR A 654 -25.17 23.54 -2.46
C THR A 654 -26.01 23.38 -1.20
N ASN A 655 -27.34 23.20 -1.34
CA ASN A 655 -28.24 22.94 -0.20
C ASN A 655 -27.88 21.67 0.57
N VAL A 656 -27.52 20.56 -0.11
CA VAL A 656 -27.07 19.31 0.54
C VAL A 656 -25.82 19.55 1.39
N ARG A 657 -24.86 20.29 0.86
CA ARG A 657 -23.58 20.59 1.53
C ARG A 657 -23.79 21.52 2.73
N ALA A 658 -24.57 22.57 2.53
CA ALA A 658 -25.00 23.49 3.57
C ALA A 658 -25.72 22.75 4.71
N CYS A 659 -26.71 21.92 4.38
CA CYS A 659 -27.49 21.14 5.32
C CYS A 659 -26.61 20.19 6.16
N LYS A 660 -25.69 19.46 5.50
CA LYS A 660 -24.73 18.57 6.17
C LYS A 660 -23.89 19.31 7.23
N ALA A 661 -23.47 20.55 6.93
CA ALA A 661 -22.59 21.31 7.81
C ALA A 661 -23.34 22.05 8.93
N VAL A 662 -24.49 22.66 8.60
CA VAL A 662 -25.33 23.42 9.55
C VAL A 662 -26.09 22.50 10.51
N GLY A 663 -26.57 21.35 10.02
CA GLY A 663 -27.41 20.42 10.79
C GLY A 663 -28.85 20.92 10.95
N HIS A 664 -29.48 20.55 12.08
CA HIS A 664 -30.91 20.78 12.34
C HIS A 664 -31.42 22.22 12.09
N PRO A 665 -30.69 23.30 12.47
CA PRO A 665 -31.14 24.68 12.21
C PRO A 665 -31.37 25.02 10.73
N PHE A 666 -30.83 24.21 9.81
CA PHE A 666 -31.06 24.36 8.37
C PHE A 666 -32.53 24.13 7.95
N VAL A 667 -33.39 23.65 8.87
CA VAL A 667 -34.83 23.48 8.65
C VAL A 667 -35.53 24.77 8.16
N VAL A 668 -35.04 25.95 8.54
CA VAL A 668 -35.60 27.24 8.07
C VAL A 668 -35.44 27.39 6.56
N GLN A 669 -34.23 27.10 6.05
CA GLN A 669 -33.97 27.11 4.61
C GLN A 669 -34.69 25.98 3.90
N LEU A 670 -34.68 24.77 4.48
CA LEU A 670 -35.35 23.64 3.85
C LEU A 670 -36.86 23.90 3.73
N GLY A 671 -37.49 24.42 4.79
CA GLY A 671 -38.89 24.80 4.82
C GLY A 671 -39.25 25.83 3.75
N ARG A 672 -38.36 26.80 3.46
CA ARG A 672 -38.55 27.80 2.39
C ARG A 672 -38.71 27.14 1.01
N ILE A 673 -37.85 26.18 0.67
CA ILE A 673 -37.81 25.60 -0.68
C ILE A 673 -38.55 24.25 -0.80
N TYR A 674 -39.05 23.70 0.30
CA TYR A 674 -39.50 22.30 0.38
C TYR A 674 -40.58 21.95 -0.64
N LEU A 675 -41.67 22.72 -0.67
CA LEU A 675 -42.81 22.45 -1.55
C LEU A 675 -42.45 22.63 -3.02
N ASP A 676 -41.72 23.70 -3.35
CA ASP A 676 -41.24 23.96 -4.69
C ASP A 676 -40.29 22.85 -5.17
N MET A 677 -39.41 22.38 -4.29
CA MET A 677 -38.48 21.30 -4.56
C MET A 677 -39.23 19.99 -4.88
N LEU A 678 -40.30 19.68 -4.14
CA LEU A 678 -41.15 18.51 -4.42
C LEU A 678 -41.89 18.65 -5.75
N ASN A 679 -42.37 19.85 -6.09
CA ASN A 679 -43.03 20.12 -7.37
C ASN A 679 -42.07 19.95 -8.56
N VAL A 680 -40.86 20.52 -8.47
CA VAL A 680 -39.80 20.35 -9.47
C VAL A 680 -39.42 18.88 -9.61
N TYR A 681 -39.23 18.17 -8.50
CA TYR A 681 -38.94 16.73 -8.49
C TYR A 681 -40.02 15.92 -9.18
N LYS A 682 -41.30 16.18 -8.89
CA LYS A 682 -42.44 15.50 -9.50
C LYS A 682 -42.45 15.71 -11.01
N CYS A 683 -42.32 16.96 -11.47
CA CYS A 683 -42.31 17.30 -12.90
C CYS A 683 -41.13 16.64 -13.64
N LEU A 684 -39.91 16.70 -13.07
CA LEU A 684 -38.74 16.05 -13.68
C LEU A 684 -38.88 14.53 -13.71
N SER A 685 -39.47 13.93 -12.67
CA SER A 685 -39.71 12.48 -12.64
C SER A 685 -40.72 12.05 -13.72
N GLU A 686 -41.80 12.81 -13.91
CA GLU A 686 -42.78 12.56 -14.97
C GLU A 686 -42.16 12.71 -16.36
N ASN A 687 -41.30 13.73 -16.56
CA ASN A 687 -40.54 13.92 -17.80
C ASN A 687 -39.61 12.73 -18.09
N ILE A 688 -38.88 12.23 -17.09
CA ILE A 688 -38.02 11.04 -17.25
C ILE A 688 -38.88 9.82 -17.61
N SER A 689 -39.99 9.60 -16.89
CA SER A 689 -40.88 8.46 -17.14
C SER A 689 -41.47 8.49 -18.55
N SER A 690 -41.92 9.67 -19.03
CA SER A 690 -42.41 9.83 -20.40
C SER A 690 -41.31 9.61 -21.45
N ALA A 691 -40.11 10.14 -21.24
CA ALA A 691 -38.99 9.94 -22.17
C ALA A 691 -38.59 8.45 -22.29
N VAL A 692 -38.62 7.70 -21.18
CA VAL A 692 -38.34 6.26 -21.18
C VAL A 692 -39.43 5.47 -21.90
N GLN A 693 -40.70 5.88 -21.79
CA GLN A 693 -41.81 5.25 -22.51
C GLN A 693 -41.72 5.47 -24.02
N THR A 694 -41.31 6.66 -24.46
CA THR A 694 -41.23 7.01 -25.89
C THR A 694 -40.01 6.42 -26.59
N ASN A 695 -38.84 6.42 -25.95
CA ASN A 695 -37.55 6.08 -26.60
C ASN A 695 -36.95 4.72 -26.15
N GLY A 696 -37.62 4.01 -25.22
CA GLY A 696 -37.11 2.79 -24.60
C GLY A 696 -35.86 3.03 -23.73
N MET A 697 -35.21 1.96 -23.26
CA MET A 697 -33.98 2.07 -22.44
C MET A 697 -32.74 2.59 -23.21
N LYS A 698 -32.85 2.91 -24.52
CA LYS A 698 -31.76 3.53 -25.29
C LYS A 698 -31.59 4.98 -24.83
N ARG A 699 -30.86 5.15 -23.73
CA ARG A 699 -30.49 6.42 -23.09
C ARG A 699 -29.93 7.43 -24.10
N GLU A 700 -30.68 8.48 -24.42
CA GLU A 700 -30.07 9.75 -24.82
C GLU A 700 -29.36 10.33 -23.59
N ARG A 701 -28.04 10.29 -23.60
CA ARG A 701 -27.16 10.55 -22.44
C ARG A 701 -27.20 12.00 -21.92
N GLY A 702 -27.87 12.93 -22.60
CA GLY A 702 -27.94 14.35 -22.25
C GLY A 702 -29.04 14.69 -21.22
N SER A 703 -30.30 14.78 -21.66
CA SER A 703 -31.37 15.37 -20.84
C SER A 703 -31.78 14.52 -19.62
N CYS A 704 -31.89 13.19 -19.75
CA CYS A 704 -32.26 12.34 -18.60
C CYS A 704 -31.17 12.28 -17.51
N HIS A 705 -29.88 12.38 -17.87
CA HIS A 705 -28.79 12.37 -16.89
C HIS A 705 -28.73 13.68 -16.09
N CYS A 706 -29.05 14.81 -16.73
CA CYS A 706 -29.24 16.09 -16.06
C CYS A 706 -30.40 16.04 -15.05
N CYS A 707 -31.53 15.43 -15.41
CA CYS A 707 -32.67 15.30 -14.49
C CYS A 707 -32.36 14.40 -13.28
N ASP A 708 -31.57 13.32 -13.46
CA ASP A 708 -31.08 12.47 -12.35
C ASP A 708 -30.19 13.24 -11.35
N ASN A 709 -29.48 14.27 -11.81
CA ASN A 709 -28.65 15.14 -10.97
C ASN A 709 -29.47 16.09 -10.10
N VAL A 710 -30.77 16.24 -10.34
CA VAL A 710 -31.71 16.99 -9.49
C VAL A 710 -32.45 16.04 -8.56
N THR A 711 -32.94 14.91 -9.07
CA THR A 711 -33.76 13.97 -8.30
C THR A 711 -33.00 13.28 -7.16
N LYS A 712 -31.70 12.98 -7.33
CA LYS A 712 -30.86 12.38 -6.27
C LYS A 712 -30.63 13.34 -5.09
N PRO A 713 -30.16 14.58 -5.28
CA PRO A 713 -30.08 15.57 -4.19
C PRO A 713 -31.42 15.80 -3.48
N THR A 714 -32.53 15.93 -4.21
CA THR A 714 -33.87 16.10 -3.60
C THR A 714 -34.22 14.93 -2.68
N ARG A 715 -33.95 13.69 -3.10
CA ARG A 715 -34.14 12.49 -2.26
C ARG A 715 -33.24 12.47 -1.04
N ASN A 716 -32.03 13.01 -1.12
CA ASN A 716 -31.14 13.10 0.03
C ASN A 716 -31.66 14.14 1.03
N LEU A 717 -32.10 15.31 0.57
CA LEU A 717 -32.67 16.37 1.42
C LEU A 717 -34.02 15.99 2.04
N SER A 718 -34.78 15.07 1.45
CA SER A 718 -36.10 14.65 1.95
C SER A 718 -36.06 13.47 2.92
N ARG A 719 -34.88 12.91 3.23
CA ARG A 719 -34.77 11.78 4.19
C ARG A 719 -34.93 12.27 5.64
N PRO A 720 -35.69 11.54 6.48
CA PRO A 720 -35.84 11.89 7.90
C PRO A 720 -34.52 11.93 8.69
N THR A 721 -33.50 11.21 8.22
CA THR A 721 -32.17 11.11 8.85
C THR A 721 -31.25 12.30 8.60
N VAL A 722 -31.69 13.31 7.83
CA VAL A 722 -30.89 14.50 7.47
C VAL A 722 -31.25 15.73 8.33
N LEU A 723 -32.41 15.69 9.01
CA LEU A 723 -32.83 16.65 10.05
C LEU A 723 -32.58 16.08 11.45
#